data_AF-A0AAD7NXY2-F1
#
_entry.id   AF-A0AAD7NXY2-F1
#
_cell.length_a   1.000
_cell.length_b   1.000
_cell.length_c   1.000
_cell.angle_alpha   90.00
_cell.angle_beta   90.00
_cell.angle_gamma   90.00
#
_symmetry.space_group_name_H-M   'P 1'
#
loop_
_entity.id
_entity.type
_entity.pdbx_description
1 polymer ?
#
loop_
_entity_poly.entity_id
_entity_poly.type
_entity_poly.pdbx_seq_one_letter_code
_entity_poly.pdbx_strand_id
1 'polypeptide(L)'
;MTQGIHQALTVAPPIPHYIEDIILDKSAGNWTTWQNAVLACLTVVGLQGYVTGTIPCPDPAVDLTSARNWHTNDRAVVSFLGFMVSRSEQPFVMDHAAAGAKAVWDALLARHFDAGAQIRLIHEAFSVRYGAESPAATSARIDELVARIFALGPISSKTLVSAVMVNAVQGDIDNLSGVRPQPSTSKQPQHNPNVHRNRVSPEQNAISAITVEASTVQHELSPAVAAFLQNSWTDEAEWIRLLELLFQALGRIDAIPIASEWDRAIAAKQEVIAEVQILRTKLETSETNAAVAEEPHDEGEQDGLAAIATEMSNVQTQLAPAVADYLQQEPDERQRARLIELLVQTLVRLDNTSMHLDWEEGRIKRKRAVDEVLRLLNTLEWSPASEPSAAPTALTHIISGPEQDMIAVIAAELSNVQNVLAPAVATFPRSAALPDAERERRHLSRLLFETVERLDATRINLDWEQARKERRNAVREAETLQSKLDGLPTCTEEQDAITKIASERSKIQFLLFPAVTSYLGNPTNLKEQLRLSELLLQALERLDGFTLESAWDQARMERKEVVNEVQRLQDRLTQASPTKTDEEKKALHLITSQRSHIQFLFTPAVKSFLDKPTEKERARLSELFLQTLRRLDAMSIPLEWDEVRQARRDAVLELQKLQDMCNPPPPPAQVYEEPNAIAAIASQRSKIQNELAPAVFLFVRTFQPSALPTSPGAQKPNEKERLRLSELSLRFLESLDAVAVESGWDEARRDRKSAVGEVQKLQDMLDVWGL
;
A
#
# COMPACT_ATOMS: atom_id res chain seq x y z
N MET A 1 38.77 4.99 0.39
CA MET A 1 38.38 5.87 -0.73
C MET A 1 36.86 5.87 -0.87
N THR A 2 36.16 6.38 0.15
CA THR A 2 34.68 6.50 0.20
C THR A 2 34.35 7.87 0.79
N GLN A 3 34.87 8.93 0.17
CA GLN A 3 34.77 10.31 0.66
C GLN A 3 34.31 11.27 -0.45
N GLY A 4 33.47 10.78 -1.37
CA GLY A 4 33.27 11.44 -2.66
C GLY A 4 31.85 11.91 -3.05
N ILE A 5 30.79 11.73 -2.24
CA ILE A 5 29.41 11.94 -2.75
C ILE A 5 28.53 12.94 -1.97
N HIS A 6 28.93 13.49 -0.82
CA HIS A 6 28.05 14.41 -0.06
C HIS A 6 28.37 15.91 -0.20
N GLN A 7 28.86 16.37 -1.35
CA GLN A 7 28.73 17.79 -1.70
C GLN A 7 27.35 18.01 -2.33
N ALA A 8 26.29 17.96 -1.52
CA ALA A 8 24.97 18.40 -1.94
C ALA A 8 25.05 19.90 -2.25
N LEU A 9 24.99 20.23 -3.54
CA LEU A 9 24.89 21.60 -4.03
C LEU A 9 23.71 22.30 -3.36
N THR A 10 23.93 23.54 -2.94
CA THR A 10 22.94 24.44 -2.36
C THR A 10 21.92 24.83 -3.43
N VAL A 11 20.91 24.00 -3.64
CA VAL A 11 19.82 24.31 -4.58
C VAL A 11 18.62 24.75 -3.75
N ALA A 12 18.22 26.02 -3.90
CA ALA A 12 16.94 26.47 -3.38
C ALA A 12 15.84 25.60 -4.01
N PRO A 13 14.91 25.03 -3.24
CA PRO A 13 13.87 24.18 -3.81
C PRO A 13 13.06 24.99 -4.82
N PRO A 14 12.98 24.59 -6.10
CA PRO A 14 12.06 25.21 -7.03
C PRO A 14 10.64 24.98 -6.49
N ILE A 15 9.85 26.04 -6.35
CA ILE A 15 8.44 25.93 -5.96
C ILE A 15 7.71 25.36 -7.19
N PRO A 16 7.17 24.13 -7.13
CA PRO A 16 6.38 23.60 -8.22
C PRO A 16 5.07 24.38 -8.33
N HIS A 17 4.62 24.70 -9.54
CA HIS A 17 3.40 25.49 -9.76
C HIS A 17 2.15 24.91 -9.09
N TYR A 18 2.06 23.59 -8.91
CA TYR A 18 0.91 22.96 -8.24
C TYR A 18 0.83 23.22 -6.73
N ILE A 19 1.88 23.79 -6.13
CA ILE A 19 1.95 24.10 -4.69
C ILE A 19 1.59 25.55 -4.40
N GLU A 20 1.61 26.44 -5.42
CA GLU A 20 1.39 27.88 -5.24
C GLU A 20 0.02 28.21 -4.63
N ASP A 21 -0.99 27.36 -4.88
CA ASP A 21 -2.35 27.54 -4.36
C ASP A 21 -2.56 26.99 -2.94
N ILE A 22 -1.61 26.21 -2.40
CA ILE A 22 -1.75 25.55 -1.10
C ILE A 22 -0.90 26.30 -0.05
N ILE A 23 -1.44 27.40 0.45
CA ILE A 23 -0.84 28.18 1.54
C ILE A 23 -1.44 27.76 2.90
N LEU A 24 -0.59 27.42 3.87
CA LEU A 24 -1.07 27.03 5.21
C LEU A 24 -1.72 28.21 5.91
N ASP A 25 -2.96 28.02 6.33
CA ASP A 25 -3.70 29.00 7.10
C ASP A 25 -4.53 28.32 8.19
N LYS A 26 -4.43 28.85 9.42
CA LYS A 26 -5.09 28.25 10.59
C LYS A 26 -6.61 28.28 10.47
N SER A 27 -7.16 29.31 9.83
CA SER A 27 -8.61 29.44 9.62
C SER A 27 -9.11 28.53 8.50
N ALA A 28 -8.27 28.23 7.52
CA ALA A 28 -8.59 27.30 6.43
C ALA A 28 -8.58 25.83 6.88
N GLY A 29 -7.89 25.49 7.98
CA GLY A 29 -7.82 24.12 8.50
C GLY A 29 -7.18 23.14 7.52
N ASN A 30 -6.29 23.62 6.65
CA ASN A 30 -5.73 22.87 5.51
C ASN A 30 -4.40 22.17 5.83
N TRP A 31 -4.11 21.89 7.11
CA TRP A 31 -2.85 21.32 7.58
C TRP A 31 -2.44 20.07 6.80
N THR A 32 -3.34 19.10 6.65
CA THR A 32 -3.02 17.80 6.05
C THR A 32 -2.67 17.94 4.56
N THR A 33 -3.49 18.70 3.82
CA THR A 33 -3.25 18.97 2.39
C THR A 33 -1.92 19.70 2.19
N TRP A 34 -1.68 20.73 3.02
CA TRP A 34 -0.45 21.50 3.00
C TRP A 34 0.77 20.65 3.35
N GLN A 35 0.68 19.85 4.42
CA GLN A 35 1.75 18.97 4.90
C GLN A 35 2.18 18.00 3.80
N ASN A 36 1.22 17.36 3.13
CA ASN A 36 1.50 16.43 2.05
C ASN A 36 2.19 17.12 0.85
N ALA A 37 1.70 18.29 0.44
CA ALA A 37 2.29 19.06 -0.66
C ALA A 37 3.74 19.48 -0.34
N VAL A 38 3.97 20.03 0.86
CA VAL A 38 5.29 20.46 1.32
C VAL A 38 6.26 19.29 1.47
N LEU A 39 5.84 18.17 2.06
CA LEU A 39 6.69 16.99 2.17
C LEU A 39 7.06 16.44 0.79
N ALA A 40 6.09 16.30 -0.13
CA ALA A 40 6.36 15.83 -1.49
C ALA A 40 7.40 16.73 -2.20
N CYS A 41 7.26 18.06 -2.08
CA CYS A 41 8.23 19.01 -2.63
C CYS A 41 9.63 18.82 -2.04
N LEU A 42 9.73 18.76 -0.72
CA LEU A 42 11.01 18.58 -0.03
C LEU A 42 11.63 17.21 -0.33
N THR A 43 10.83 16.16 -0.55
CA THR A 43 11.31 14.84 -0.96
C THR A 43 11.93 14.89 -2.35
N VAL A 44 11.26 15.53 -3.33
CA VAL A 44 11.77 15.67 -4.71
C VAL A 44 13.13 16.39 -4.75
N VAL A 45 13.34 17.37 -3.88
CA VAL A 45 14.61 18.14 -3.79
C VAL A 45 15.62 17.49 -2.82
N GLY A 46 15.25 16.41 -2.11
CA GLY A 46 16.13 15.74 -1.15
C GLY A 46 16.35 16.52 0.16
N LEU A 47 15.45 17.43 0.51
CA LEU A 47 15.52 18.29 1.70
C LEU A 47 14.53 17.88 2.82
N GLN A 48 13.72 16.84 2.62
CA GLN A 48 12.76 16.34 3.63
C GLN A 48 13.43 15.99 4.97
N GLY A 49 14.71 15.57 4.93
CA GLY A 49 15.46 15.21 6.11
C GLY A 49 15.64 16.33 7.14
N TYR A 50 15.58 17.60 6.70
CA TYR A 50 15.72 18.76 7.57
C TYR A 50 14.47 19.03 8.42
N VAL A 51 13.27 18.86 7.87
CA VAL A 51 12.02 19.00 8.65
C VAL A 51 11.75 17.80 9.56
N THR A 52 12.16 16.60 9.13
CA THR A 52 12.02 15.37 9.94
C THR A 52 13.11 15.23 11.02
N GLY A 53 14.26 15.89 10.83
CA GLY A 53 15.43 15.76 11.71
C GLY A 53 16.24 14.49 11.49
N THR A 54 16.04 13.79 10.38
CA THR A 54 16.80 12.58 10.04
C THR A 54 18.23 12.89 9.57
N ILE A 55 18.51 14.12 9.14
CA ILE A 55 19.85 14.58 8.76
C ILE A 55 20.47 15.38 9.92
N PRO A 56 21.35 14.77 10.76
CA PRO A 56 22.02 15.48 11.84
C PRO A 56 23.03 16.51 11.30
N CYS A 57 23.22 17.61 12.02
CA CYS A 57 24.27 18.59 11.69
C CYS A 57 25.66 17.97 11.93
N PRO A 58 26.57 17.98 10.94
CA PRO A 58 27.95 17.53 11.12
C PRO A 58 28.70 18.36 12.16
N ASP A 59 29.65 17.74 12.88
CA ASP A 59 30.50 18.46 13.82
C ASP A 59 31.42 19.46 13.07
N PRO A 60 31.28 20.78 13.30
CA PRO A 60 32.09 21.79 12.62
C PRO A 60 33.59 21.70 12.97
N ALA A 61 33.97 21.05 14.07
CA ALA A 61 35.37 20.80 14.41
C ALA A 61 36.01 19.72 13.52
N VAL A 62 35.20 18.81 12.98
CA VAL A 62 35.64 17.70 12.12
C VAL A 62 35.52 18.06 10.64
N ASP A 63 34.38 18.66 10.24
CA ASP A 63 34.11 19.06 8.86
C ASP A 63 33.30 20.36 8.79
N LEU A 64 34.02 21.48 8.79
CA LEU A 64 33.45 22.83 8.73
C LEU A 64 32.63 23.07 7.45
N THR A 65 33.01 22.45 6.32
CA THR A 65 32.35 22.68 5.03
C THR A 65 30.97 22.03 5.03
N SER A 66 30.89 20.77 5.45
CA SER A 66 29.61 20.06 5.54
C SER A 66 28.69 20.69 6.59
N ALA A 67 29.22 21.14 7.72
CA ALA A 67 28.43 21.89 8.72
C ALA A 67 27.86 23.19 8.15
N ARG A 68 28.65 23.96 7.37
CA ARG A 68 28.16 25.17 6.69
C ARG A 68 27.06 24.86 5.68
N ASN A 69 27.25 23.85 4.83
CA ASN A 69 26.25 23.44 3.85
C ASN A 69 24.95 23.00 4.53
N TRP A 70 25.06 22.26 5.64
CA TRP A 70 23.91 21.86 6.44
C TRP A 70 23.13 23.08 6.94
N HIS A 71 23.80 24.08 7.51
CA HIS A 71 23.16 25.32 7.96
C HIS A 71 22.52 26.11 6.82
N THR A 72 23.14 26.15 5.64
CA THR A 72 22.56 26.85 4.49
C THR A 72 21.28 26.17 4.01
N ASN A 73 21.28 24.84 3.92
CA ASN A 73 20.09 24.08 3.53
C ASN A 73 18.98 24.17 4.58
N ASP A 74 19.31 24.06 5.87
CA ASP A 74 18.35 24.23 6.96
C ASP A 74 17.65 25.60 6.89
N ARG A 75 18.42 26.69 6.67
CA ARG A 75 17.86 28.04 6.49
C ARG A 75 17.06 28.21 5.20
N ALA A 76 17.42 27.50 4.13
CA ALA A 76 16.65 27.49 2.89
C ALA A 76 15.28 26.83 3.12
N VAL A 77 15.24 25.72 3.85
CA VAL A 77 13.99 25.05 4.22
C VAL A 77 13.14 25.92 5.15
N VAL A 78 13.73 26.60 6.15
CA VAL A 78 13.01 27.57 6.99
C VAL A 78 12.38 28.68 6.15
N SER A 79 13.13 29.25 5.21
CA SER A 79 12.62 30.28 4.29
C SER A 79 11.47 29.74 3.43
N PHE A 80 11.63 28.53 2.88
CA PHE A 80 10.60 27.86 2.10
C PHE A 80 9.31 27.66 2.91
N LEU A 81 9.40 27.15 4.15
CA LEU A 81 8.25 27.04 5.04
C LEU A 81 7.59 28.40 5.30
N GLY A 82 8.39 29.47 5.45
CA GLY A 82 7.88 30.85 5.58
C GLY A 82 7.11 31.36 4.36
N PHE A 83 7.49 30.95 3.15
CA PHE A 83 6.75 31.27 1.92
C PHE A 83 5.47 30.45 1.77
N MET A 84 5.46 29.24 2.32
CA MET A 84 4.35 28.31 2.24
C MET A 84 3.25 28.53 3.29
N VAL A 85 3.39 29.52 4.17
CA VAL A 85 2.37 29.89 5.16
C VAL A 85 1.75 31.25 4.83
N SER A 86 0.50 31.47 5.26
CA SER A 86 -0.19 32.74 5.02
C SER A 86 0.50 33.89 5.76
N ARG A 87 0.28 35.13 5.30
CA ARG A 87 0.90 36.33 5.92
C ARG A 87 0.59 36.46 7.42
N SER A 88 -0.54 35.94 7.89
CA SER A 88 -0.92 35.92 9.30
C SER A 88 -0.12 34.90 10.12
N GLU A 89 0.36 33.82 9.49
CA GLU A 89 1.15 32.75 10.11
C GLU A 89 2.68 32.98 10.01
N GLN A 90 3.14 33.85 9.10
CA GLN A 90 4.57 34.18 8.94
C GLN A 90 5.27 34.62 10.24
N PRO A 91 4.69 35.49 11.10
CA PRO A 91 5.33 35.87 12.37
C PRO A 91 5.62 34.64 13.25
N PHE A 92 4.71 33.66 13.27
CA PHE A 92 4.88 32.45 14.06
C PHE A 92 6.04 31.58 13.55
N VAL A 93 6.23 31.51 12.22
CA VAL A 93 7.40 30.84 11.61
C VAL A 93 8.69 31.56 11.97
N MET A 94 8.70 32.89 11.91
CA MET A 94 9.90 33.69 12.23
C MET A 94 10.34 33.56 13.69
N ASP A 95 9.39 33.44 14.62
CA ASP A 95 9.70 33.22 16.05
C ASP A 95 10.47 31.92 16.31
N HIS A 96 10.30 30.92 15.45
CA HIS A 96 10.96 29.60 15.56
C HIS A 96 12.13 29.42 14.58
N ALA A 97 12.30 30.33 13.62
CA ALA A 97 13.30 30.23 12.55
C ALA A 97 14.74 30.11 13.06
N ALA A 98 15.06 30.70 14.21
CA ALA A 98 16.40 30.64 14.81
C ALA A 98 16.80 29.23 15.28
N ALA A 99 15.82 28.36 15.56
CA ALA A 99 16.04 26.98 16.02
C ALA A 99 16.13 25.96 14.87
N GLY A 100 15.94 26.40 13.62
CA GLY A 100 16.08 25.59 12.41
C GLY A 100 14.78 24.99 11.88
N ALA A 101 14.86 24.29 10.75
CA ALA A 101 13.70 23.82 9.98
C ALA A 101 12.83 22.84 10.77
N LYS A 102 13.44 21.90 11.50
CA LYS A 102 12.72 20.95 12.35
C LYS A 102 11.89 21.65 13.44
N ALA A 103 12.47 22.64 14.10
CA ALA A 103 11.78 23.36 15.18
C ALA A 103 10.57 24.13 14.63
N VAL A 104 10.72 24.78 13.47
CA VAL A 104 9.60 25.42 12.75
C VAL A 104 8.53 24.39 12.40
N TRP A 105 8.92 23.24 11.83
CA TRP A 105 7.99 22.18 11.44
C TRP A 105 7.20 21.63 12.63
N ASP A 106 7.88 21.30 13.72
CA ASP A 106 7.25 20.79 14.95
C ASP A 106 6.31 21.84 15.57
N ALA A 107 6.68 23.13 15.53
CA ALA A 107 5.85 24.23 16.02
C ALA A 107 4.59 24.41 15.15
N LEU A 108 4.72 24.34 13.83
CA LEU A 108 3.58 24.39 12.91
C LEU A 108 2.67 23.19 13.11
N LEU A 109 3.23 21.97 13.23
CA LEU A 109 2.48 20.76 13.55
C LEU A 109 1.69 20.94 14.85
N ALA A 110 2.33 21.37 15.93
CA ALA A 110 1.65 21.59 17.22
C ALA A 110 0.56 22.67 17.15
N ARG A 111 0.74 23.71 16.33
CA ARG A 111 -0.19 24.83 16.21
C ARG A 111 -1.44 24.50 15.39
N HIS A 112 -1.27 23.71 14.33
CA HIS A 112 -2.31 23.43 13.35
C HIS A 112 -2.98 22.06 13.58
N PHE A 113 -2.27 21.12 14.19
CA PHE A 113 -2.83 19.85 14.65
C PHE A 113 -3.48 20.02 16.04
N ASP A 114 -4.68 20.63 16.09
CA ASP A 114 -5.49 20.69 17.30
C ASP A 114 -6.39 19.45 17.41
N ALA A 115 -5.89 18.41 18.09
CA ALA A 115 -6.68 17.22 18.42
C ALA A 115 -7.99 17.57 19.16
N GLY A 116 -8.03 18.68 19.91
CA GLY A 116 -9.24 19.18 20.56
C GLY A 116 -10.27 19.74 19.58
N ALA A 117 -9.84 20.42 18.50
CA ALA A 117 -10.74 20.84 17.43
C ALA A 117 -11.32 19.64 16.69
N GLN A 118 -10.49 18.60 16.47
CA GLN A 118 -10.94 17.35 15.85
C GLN A 118 -11.97 16.64 16.74
N ILE A 119 -11.76 16.56 18.05
CA ILE A 119 -12.74 16.01 19.01
C ILE A 119 -14.06 16.80 18.98
N ARG A 120 -14.01 18.14 18.93
CA ARG A 120 -15.21 18.99 18.86
C ARG A 120 -16.01 18.75 17.58
N LEU A 121 -15.34 18.61 16.44
CA LEU A 121 -16.01 18.32 15.16
C LEU A 121 -16.59 16.90 15.13
N ILE A 122 -15.89 15.90 15.66
CA ILE A 122 -16.42 14.53 15.80
C ILE A 122 -17.68 14.55 16.68
N HIS A 123 -17.64 15.29 17.79
CA HIS A 123 -18.79 15.44 18.66
C HIS A 123 -19.96 16.18 17.98
N GLU A 124 -19.67 17.23 17.19
CA GLU A 124 -20.69 17.91 16.39
C GLU A 124 -21.32 16.94 15.37
N ALA A 125 -20.51 16.14 14.67
CA ALA A 125 -20.99 15.12 13.75
C ALA A 125 -21.87 14.08 14.45
N PHE A 126 -21.48 13.62 15.64
CA PHE A 126 -22.29 12.74 16.49
C PHE A 126 -23.55 13.39 17.05
N SER A 127 -23.70 14.70 16.98
CA SER A 127 -24.90 15.43 17.40
C SER A 127 -25.89 15.64 16.25
N VAL A 128 -25.47 15.47 14.99
CA VAL A 128 -26.36 15.57 13.82
C VAL A 128 -27.35 14.39 13.83
N ARG A 129 -28.64 14.68 13.63
CA ARG A 129 -29.72 13.68 13.57
C ARG A 129 -30.55 13.93 12.31
N TYR A 130 -30.99 12.88 11.63
CA TYR A 130 -32.01 12.98 10.58
C TYR A 130 -33.32 13.44 11.23
N GLY A 131 -33.63 14.73 11.05
CA GLY A 131 -34.77 15.41 11.67
C GLY A 131 -35.83 15.83 10.65
N ALA A 132 -36.51 16.95 10.93
CA ALA A 132 -37.53 17.53 10.04
C ALA A 132 -36.93 18.23 8.79
N GLU A 133 -35.62 18.46 8.77
CA GLU A 133 -34.90 18.93 7.58
C GLU A 133 -34.86 17.84 6.50
N SER A 134 -34.63 18.24 5.25
CA SER A 134 -34.46 17.29 4.15
C SER A 134 -33.28 16.36 4.44
N PRO A 135 -33.42 15.03 4.29
CA PRO A 135 -32.31 14.09 4.44
C PRO A 135 -31.06 14.48 3.64
N ALA A 136 -31.22 15.11 2.47
CA ALA A 136 -30.12 15.59 1.65
C ALA A 136 -29.30 16.70 2.34
N ALA A 137 -29.96 17.64 3.01
CA ALA A 137 -29.29 18.73 3.73
C ALA A 137 -28.55 18.20 4.96
N THR A 138 -29.15 17.23 5.68
CA THR A 138 -28.49 16.56 6.81
C THR A 138 -27.26 15.78 6.37
N SER A 139 -27.34 15.01 5.27
CA SER A 139 -26.18 14.28 4.73
C SER A 139 -25.07 15.23 4.29
N ALA A 140 -25.38 16.32 3.57
CA ALA A 140 -24.40 17.32 3.14
C ALA A 140 -23.65 17.94 4.34
N ARG A 141 -24.36 18.19 5.45
CA ARG A 141 -23.73 18.69 6.68
C ARG A 141 -22.82 17.65 7.34
N ILE A 142 -23.20 16.37 7.32
CA ILE A 142 -22.34 15.28 7.82
C ILE A 142 -21.07 15.19 6.96
N ASP A 143 -21.20 15.25 5.63
CA ASP A 143 -20.06 15.20 4.71
C ASP A 143 -19.11 16.37 4.93
N GLU A 144 -19.61 17.60 5.11
CA GLU A 144 -18.80 18.78 5.44
C GLU A 144 -18.02 18.59 6.76
N LEU A 145 -18.70 18.11 7.82
CA LEU A 145 -18.07 17.87 9.11
C LEU A 145 -17.01 16.78 9.02
N VAL A 146 -17.28 15.69 8.30
CA VAL A 146 -16.32 14.60 8.06
C VAL A 146 -15.10 15.11 7.29
N ALA A 147 -15.32 15.88 6.22
CA ALA A 147 -14.22 16.49 5.46
C ALA A 147 -13.34 17.38 6.36
N ARG A 148 -13.95 18.19 7.24
CA ARG A 148 -13.21 19.03 8.21
C ARG A 148 -12.49 18.23 9.28
N ILE A 149 -13.07 17.12 9.76
CA ILE A 149 -12.41 16.21 10.72
C ILE A 149 -11.12 15.65 10.12
N PHE A 150 -11.16 15.18 8.86
CA PHE A 150 -9.99 14.63 8.19
C PHE A 150 -9.00 15.71 7.72
N ALA A 151 -9.46 16.92 7.42
CA ALA A 151 -8.58 18.05 7.09
C ALA A 151 -7.64 18.43 8.26
N LEU A 152 -8.10 18.29 9.50
CA LEU A 152 -7.28 18.48 10.71
C LEU A 152 -6.22 17.39 10.92
N GLY A 153 -6.30 16.27 10.20
CA GLY A 153 -5.31 15.20 10.21
C GLY A 153 -5.89 13.82 10.53
N PRO A 154 -5.05 12.78 10.63
CA PRO A 154 -5.50 11.43 10.94
C PRO A 154 -6.11 11.36 12.35
N ILE A 155 -7.26 10.70 12.48
CA ILE A 155 -7.92 10.49 13.78
C ILE A 155 -7.10 9.47 14.57
N SER A 156 -6.39 9.91 15.61
CA SER A 156 -5.68 9.00 16.50
C SER A 156 -6.68 8.20 17.37
N SER A 157 -6.30 6.98 17.79
CA SER A 157 -7.09 6.18 18.74
C SER A 157 -7.45 6.99 20.00
N LYS A 158 -6.51 7.78 20.53
CA LYS A 158 -6.75 8.66 21.69
C LYS A 158 -7.79 9.75 21.39
N THR A 159 -7.78 10.34 20.20
CA THR A 159 -8.76 11.33 19.75
C THR A 159 -10.15 10.70 19.67
N LEU A 160 -10.27 9.52 19.04
CA LEU A 160 -11.54 8.81 18.88
C LEU A 160 -12.11 8.36 20.22
N VAL A 161 -11.30 7.73 21.07
CA VAL A 161 -11.69 7.34 22.44
C VAL A 161 -12.17 8.56 23.22
N SER A 162 -11.46 9.69 23.16
CA SER A 162 -11.88 10.92 23.84
C SER A 162 -13.22 11.45 23.31
N ALA A 163 -13.44 11.43 21.99
CA ALA A 163 -14.70 11.85 21.40
C ALA A 163 -15.88 10.93 21.77
N VAL A 164 -15.65 9.61 21.77
CA VAL A 164 -16.63 8.61 22.21
C VAL A 164 -16.95 8.78 23.69
N MET A 165 -15.95 9.01 24.54
CA MET A 165 -16.15 9.27 25.98
C MET A 165 -16.99 10.54 26.20
N VAL A 166 -16.70 11.63 25.49
CA VAL A 166 -17.50 12.87 25.59
C VAL A 166 -18.95 12.62 25.17
N ASN A 167 -19.18 11.91 24.06
CA ASN A 167 -20.52 11.56 23.60
C ASN A 167 -21.27 10.62 24.57
N ALA A 168 -20.57 9.65 25.17
CA ALA A 168 -21.15 8.73 26.15
C ALA A 168 -21.58 9.45 27.45
N VAL A 169 -20.79 10.43 27.91
CA VAL A 169 -21.11 11.25 29.09
C VAL A 169 -22.28 12.20 28.82
N GLN A 170 -22.44 12.69 27.58
CA GLN A 170 -23.54 13.58 27.20
C GLN A 170 -24.92 12.92 27.39
N GLY A 171 -25.04 11.62 27.06
CA GLY A 171 -26.27 10.86 27.25
C GLY A 171 -26.72 10.79 28.72
N ASP A 172 -25.80 10.73 29.67
CA ASP A 172 -26.11 10.71 31.10
C ASP A 172 -26.48 12.11 31.65
N ILE A 173 -25.90 13.18 31.12
CA ILE A 173 -26.22 14.56 31.54
C ILE A 173 -27.62 14.98 31.05
N ASP A 174 -28.00 14.60 29.83
CA ASP A 174 -29.33 14.86 29.31
C ASP A 174 -30.40 14.07 30.10
N ASN A 175 -30.06 12.86 30.57
CA ASN A 175 -30.91 12.06 31.47
C ASN A 175 -31.03 12.65 32.89
N LEU A 176 -30.03 13.40 33.36
CA LEU A 176 -30.06 14.08 34.67
C LEU A 176 -30.82 15.41 34.64
N SER A 177 -30.89 16.09 33.50
CA SER A 177 -31.63 17.35 33.34
C SER A 177 -33.15 17.16 33.16
N GLY A 178 -33.61 15.92 32.94
CA GLY A 178 -35.03 15.55 32.81
C GLY A 178 -35.82 15.44 34.13
N VAL A 179 -35.18 15.56 35.30
CA VAL A 179 -35.88 15.44 36.60
C VAL A 179 -36.52 16.79 36.99
N ARG A 180 -37.67 17.09 36.39
CA ARG A 180 -38.59 18.10 36.90
C ARG A 180 -39.34 17.52 38.11
N PRO A 181 -39.35 18.16 39.30
CA PRO A 181 -39.97 17.58 40.48
C PRO A 181 -41.50 17.64 40.36
N GLN A 182 -42.15 16.48 40.32
CA GLN A 182 -43.55 16.35 40.71
C GLN A 182 -43.66 15.71 42.10
N PRO A 183 -44.58 16.21 42.96
CA PRO A 183 -44.73 15.70 44.31
C PRO A 183 -45.72 14.53 44.33
N SER A 184 -45.33 13.43 44.98
CA SER A 184 -46.06 12.80 46.10
C SER A 184 -45.94 11.27 46.17
N THR A 185 -45.49 10.83 47.35
CA THR A 185 -45.94 9.68 48.14
C THR A 185 -45.93 8.25 47.57
N SER A 186 -45.05 7.44 48.17
CA SER A 186 -45.33 6.15 48.86
C SER A 186 -44.48 4.94 48.43
N LYS A 187 -43.59 4.57 49.38
CA LYS A 187 -43.12 3.23 49.81
C LYS A 187 -43.03 2.08 48.80
N GLN A 188 -41.80 1.68 48.42
CA GLN A 188 -41.29 0.29 48.53
C GLN A 188 -39.76 0.18 48.27
N PRO A 189 -39.09 -0.98 48.48
CA PRO A 189 -38.08 -1.18 49.52
C PRO A 189 -36.61 -1.10 49.04
N GLN A 190 -35.72 -0.93 50.03
CA GLN A 190 -34.27 -0.76 49.89
C GLN A 190 -33.58 -1.91 49.14
N HIS A 191 -32.89 -1.57 48.05
CA HIS A 191 -31.96 -2.42 47.32
C HIS A 191 -30.53 -2.20 47.84
N ASN A 192 -29.81 -3.29 48.13
CA ASN A 192 -28.52 -3.30 48.83
C ASN A 192 -27.35 -2.99 47.85
N PRO A 193 -26.58 -1.90 48.04
CA PRO A 193 -25.59 -1.41 47.06
C PRO A 193 -24.24 -2.16 47.05
N ASN A 194 -24.09 -3.24 47.84
CA ASN A 194 -22.79 -3.92 48.02
C ASN A 194 -22.50 -5.06 47.01
N VAL A 195 -23.39 -5.36 46.06
CA VAL A 195 -23.18 -6.45 45.09
C VAL A 195 -22.44 -5.99 43.82
N HIS A 196 -22.42 -4.69 43.50
CA HIS A 196 -21.73 -4.18 42.29
C HIS A 196 -20.28 -3.75 42.50
N ARG A 197 -19.80 -3.63 43.74
CA ARG A 197 -18.45 -3.11 44.02
C ARG A 197 -17.32 -4.15 43.91
N ASN A 198 -17.64 -5.44 43.97
CA ASN A 198 -16.64 -6.53 43.95
C ASN A 198 -16.50 -7.24 42.58
N ARG A 199 -17.30 -6.90 41.57
CA ARG A 199 -17.19 -7.47 40.21
C ARG A 199 -16.26 -6.69 39.28
N VAL A 200 -15.99 -5.42 39.58
CA VAL A 200 -15.25 -4.48 38.70
C VAL A 200 -13.73 -4.69 38.75
N SER A 201 -13.16 -5.25 39.83
CA SER A 201 -11.69 -5.33 40.00
C SER A 201 -10.97 -6.33 39.08
N PRO A 202 -11.48 -7.55 38.79
CA PRO A 202 -10.83 -8.48 37.86
C PRO A 202 -10.93 -7.99 36.40
N GLU A 203 -12.07 -7.40 36.04
CA GLU A 203 -12.35 -6.87 34.69
C GLU A 203 -11.46 -5.67 34.38
N GLN A 204 -11.27 -4.74 35.31
CA GLN A 204 -10.37 -3.59 35.12
C GLN A 204 -8.90 -4.01 34.99
N ASN A 205 -8.49 -5.07 35.71
CA ASN A 205 -7.13 -5.61 35.64
C ASN A 205 -6.87 -6.34 34.31
N ALA A 206 -7.86 -7.07 33.79
CA ALA A 206 -7.78 -7.71 32.47
C ALA A 206 -7.75 -6.68 31.34
N ILE A 207 -8.59 -5.63 31.41
CA ILE A 207 -8.59 -4.51 30.46
C ILE A 207 -7.24 -3.78 30.48
N SER A 208 -6.67 -3.57 31.66
CA SER A 208 -5.35 -2.93 31.78
C SER A 208 -4.24 -3.80 31.18
N ALA A 209 -4.28 -5.12 31.36
CA ALA A 209 -3.32 -6.04 30.78
C ALA A 209 -3.41 -6.10 29.24
N ILE A 210 -4.64 -6.18 28.68
CA ILE A 210 -4.87 -6.16 27.23
C ILE A 210 -4.43 -4.83 26.61
N THR A 211 -4.73 -3.71 27.27
CA THR A 211 -4.35 -2.36 26.80
C THR A 211 -2.83 -2.18 26.79
N VAL A 212 -2.13 -2.71 27.79
CA VAL A 212 -0.66 -2.69 27.86
C VAL A 212 -0.05 -3.55 26.76
N GLU A 213 -0.58 -4.76 26.52
CA GLU A 213 -0.02 -5.65 25.50
C GLU A 213 -0.29 -5.15 24.08
N ALA A 214 -1.50 -4.62 23.81
CA ALA A 214 -1.84 -3.99 22.53
C ALA A 214 -0.96 -2.75 22.23
N SER A 215 -0.69 -1.92 23.25
CA SER A 215 0.22 -0.78 23.12
C SER A 215 1.67 -1.20 22.86
N THR A 216 2.09 -2.32 23.47
CA THR A 216 3.44 -2.88 23.28
C THR A 216 3.60 -3.43 21.86
N VAL A 217 2.61 -4.18 21.37
CA VAL A 217 2.53 -4.68 19.99
C VAL A 217 2.54 -3.55 18.96
N GLN A 218 1.77 -2.48 19.21
CA GLN A 218 1.72 -1.32 18.32
C GLN A 218 3.06 -0.56 18.26
N HIS A 219 3.71 -0.39 19.41
CA HIS A 219 5.02 0.27 19.50
C HIS A 219 6.13 -0.55 18.80
N GLU A 220 6.02 -1.87 18.78
CA GLU A 220 6.99 -2.74 18.10
C GLU A 220 6.74 -2.86 16.59
N LEU A 221 5.49 -2.86 16.14
CA LEU A 221 5.12 -2.98 14.72
C LEU A 221 5.24 -1.66 13.96
N SER A 222 4.93 -0.53 14.59
CA SER A 222 4.88 0.77 13.92
C SER A 222 6.20 1.19 13.24
N PRO A 223 7.39 0.99 13.85
CA PRO A 223 8.66 1.30 13.19
C PRO A 223 8.96 0.36 12.01
N ALA A 224 8.56 -0.91 12.08
CA ALA A 224 8.80 -1.89 11.03
C ALA A 224 7.87 -1.69 9.83
N VAL A 225 6.59 -1.36 10.08
CA VAL A 225 5.62 -0.98 9.04
C VAL A 225 6.02 0.34 8.37
N ALA A 226 6.54 1.31 9.14
CA ALA A 226 7.02 2.57 8.59
C ALA A 226 8.27 2.39 7.72
N ALA A 227 9.22 1.54 8.11
CA ALA A 227 10.37 1.17 7.30
C ALA A 227 9.96 0.43 6.01
N PHE A 228 9.01 -0.49 6.14
CA PHE A 228 8.42 -1.25 5.03
C PHE A 228 7.75 -0.37 3.97
N LEU A 229 7.10 0.73 4.38
CA LEU A 229 6.45 1.68 3.47
C LEU A 229 7.42 2.69 2.83
N GLN A 230 8.66 2.80 3.33
CA GLN A 230 9.65 3.80 2.90
C GLN A 230 10.69 3.28 1.89
N ASN A 231 10.90 1.97 1.79
CA ASN A 231 11.93 1.39 0.92
C ASN A 231 11.32 0.76 -0.35
N SER A 232 11.77 1.22 -1.53
CA SER A 232 11.36 0.69 -2.83
C SER A 232 11.77 -0.78 -3.01
N TRP A 233 10.80 -1.68 -2.92
CA TRP A 233 10.70 -3.05 -3.47
C TRP A 233 12.00 -3.78 -3.87
N THR A 234 12.99 -3.89 -2.99
CA THR A 234 14.22 -4.64 -3.31
C THR A 234 14.84 -5.44 -2.16
N ASP A 235 14.52 -5.15 -0.88
CA ASP A 235 15.11 -5.88 0.24
C ASP A 235 14.13 -6.90 0.87
N GLU A 236 14.35 -8.15 0.50
CA GLU A 236 13.61 -9.34 0.95
C GLU A 236 13.74 -9.57 2.48
N ALA A 237 14.81 -9.08 3.12
CA ALA A 237 15.03 -9.24 4.56
C ALA A 237 14.06 -8.39 5.40
N GLU A 238 13.62 -7.24 4.88
CA GLU A 238 12.70 -6.34 5.58
C GLU A 238 11.25 -6.86 5.54
N TRP A 239 10.86 -7.47 4.42
CA TRP A 239 9.58 -8.19 4.27
C TRP A 239 9.45 -9.34 5.29
N ILE A 240 10.51 -10.14 5.42
CA ILE A 240 10.54 -11.26 6.37
C ILE A 240 10.46 -10.77 7.81
N ARG A 241 11.15 -9.66 8.14
CA ARG A 241 11.14 -9.07 9.48
C ARG A 241 9.78 -8.51 9.87
N LEU A 242 9.04 -7.92 8.92
CA LEU A 242 7.68 -7.44 9.15
C LEU A 242 6.72 -8.60 9.45
N LEU A 243 6.81 -9.68 8.67
CA LEU A 243 6.01 -10.89 8.90
C LEU A 243 6.34 -11.54 10.25
N GLU A 244 7.62 -11.62 10.63
CA GLU A 244 8.04 -12.12 11.95
C GLU A 244 7.41 -11.32 13.11
N LEU A 245 7.40 -9.99 13.02
CA LEU A 245 6.80 -9.13 14.05
C LEU A 245 5.27 -9.26 14.11
N LEU A 246 4.61 -9.36 12.95
CA LEU A 246 3.16 -9.56 12.88
C LEU A 246 2.75 -10.92 13.48
N PHE A 247 3.52 -11.97 13.23
CA PHE A 247 3.24 -13.29 13.80
C PHE A 247 3.54 -13.39 15.30
N GLN A 248 4.58 -12.70 15.79
CA GLN A 248 4.86 -12.61 17.24
C GLN A 248 3.79 -11.81 17.99
N ALA A 249 3.27 -10.73 17.39
CA ALA A 249 2.17 -9.96 17.92
C ALA A 249 0.89 -10.79 18.07
N LEU A 250 0.54 -11.55 17.02
CA LEU A 250 -0.60 -12.47 17.05
C LEU A 250 -0.44 -13.57 18.12
N GLY A 251 0.77 -14.11 18.30
CA GLY A 251 1.04 -15.12 19.32
C GLY A 251 0.92 -14.61 20.77
N ARG A 252 1.20 -13.33 21.03
CA ARG A 252 1.03 -12.71 22.36
C ARG A 252 -0.44 -12.48 22.70
N ILE A 253 -1.24 -12.12 21.70
CA ILE A 253 -2.69 -11.93 21.84
C ILE A 253 -3.39 -13.26 22.14
N ASP A 254 -2.95 -14.36 21.50
CA ASP A 254 -3.51 -15.70 21.70
C ASP A 254 -3.13 -16.35 23.06
N ALA A 255 -2.14 -15.82 23.80
CA ALA A 255 -1.66 -16.38 25.07
C ALA A 255 -2.45 -15.93 26.32
N ILE A 256 -3.46 -15.07 26.16
CA ILE A 256 -4.26 -14.51 27.26
C ILE A 256 -5.32 -15.56 27.70
N PRO A 257 -5.31 -16.06 28.96
CA PRO A 257 -6.20 -17.15 29.34
C PRO A 257 -7.57 -16.69 29.88
N ILE A 258 -8.59 -17.52 29.58
CA ILE A 258 -9.93 -17.72 30.20
C ILE A 258 -11.17 -17.29 29.39
N ALA A 259 -11.67 -18.27 28.64
CA ALA A 259 -13.03 -18.84 28.54
C ALA A 259 -14.34 -18.01 28.38
N SER A 260 -14.43 -16.71 28.65
CA SER A 260 -15.71 -15.98 28.50
C SER A 260 -15.67 -14.72 27.63
N GLU A 261 -14.55 -14.43 26.97
CA GLU A 261 -14.36 -13.19 26.20
C GLU A 261 -14.00 -13.46 24.73
N TRP A 262 -14.34 -14.64 24.21
CA TRP A 262 -14.12 -15.03 22.81
C TRP A 262 -14.72 -14.02 21.82
N ASP A 263 -15.90 -13.45 22.10
CA ASP A 263 -16.54 -12.48 21.20
C ASP A 263 -15.81 -11.15 21.10
N ARG A 264 -15.15 -10.68 22.18
CA ARG A 264 -14.39 -9.41 22.17
C ARG A 264 -13.01 -9.58 21.56
N ALA A 265 -12.36 -10.72 21.79
CA ALA A 265 -11.11 -11.07 21.12
C ALA A 265 -11.31 -11.30 19.61
N ILE A 266 -12.44 -11.92 19.21
CA ILE A 266 -12.86 -12.00 17.81
C ILE A 266 -13.12 -10.59 17.25
N ALA A 267 -13.80 -9.70 17.97
CA ALA A 267 -14.07 -8.34 17.50
C ALA A 267 -12.77 -7.55 17.27
N ALA A 268 -11.82 -7.59 18.22
CA ALA A 268 -10.51 -6.94 18.07
C ALA A 268 -9.69 -7.53 16.92
N LYS A 269 -9.74 -8.86 16.73
CA LYS A 269 -9.12 -9.54 15.58
C LYS A 269 -9.78 -9.15 14.25
N GLN A 270 -11.10 -9.00 14.21
CA GLN A 270 -11.84 -8.55 13.02
C GLN A 270 -11.58 -7.08 12.69
N GLU A 271 -11.34 -6.23 13.68
CA GLU A 271 -10.96 -4.83 13.51
C GLU A 271 -9.59 -4.70 12.83
N VAL A 272 -8.60 -5.49 13.27
CA VAL A 272 -7.27 -5.54 12.63
C VAL A 272 -7.35 -6.11 11.20
N ILE A 273 -8.17 -7.16 10.98
CA ILE A 273 -8.40 -7.71 9.64
C ILE A 273 -9.10 -6.68 8.73
N ALA A 274 -10.06 -5.91 9.27
CA ALA A 274 -10.76 -4.87 8.53
C ALA A 274 -9.81 -3.72 8.15
N GLU A 275 -8.91 -3.29 9.05
CA GLU A 275 -7.89 -2.29 8.73
C GLU A 275 -6.95 -2.75 7.61
N VAL A 276 -6.51 -4.01 7.64
CA VAL A 276 -5.67 -4.59 6.58
C VAL A 276 -6.43 -4.68 5.25
N GLN A 277 -7.72 -5.01 5.27
CA GLN A 277 -8.57 -5.05 4.07
C GLN A 277 -8.88 -3.65 3.51
N ILE A 278 -9.01 -2.63 4.37
CA ILE A 278 -9.19 -1.22 3.96
C ILE A 278 -7.90 -0.70 3.29
N LEU A 279 -6.72 -1.04 3.83
CA LEU A 279 -5.45 -0.67 3.23
C LEU A 279 -5.25 -1.34 1.86
N ARG A 280 -5.67 -2.61 1.73
CA ARG A 280 -5.65 -3.35 0.46
C ARG A 280 -6.60 -2.77 -0.58
N THR A 281 -7.84 -2.44 -0.20
CA THR A 281 -8.81 -1.83 -1.13
C THR A 281 -8.40 -0.42 -1.55
N LYS A 282 -7.75 0.36 -0.68
CA LYS A 282 -7.13 1.65 -1.04
C LYS A 282 -5.98 1.51 -2.04
N LEU A 283 -5.19 0.44 -1.93
CA LEU A 283 -4.14 0.11 -2.89
C LEU A 283 -4.74 -0.27 -4.26
N GLU A 284 -5.75 -1.15 -4.28
CA GLU A 284 -6.43 -1.65 -5.49
C GLU A 284 -7.28 -0.56 -6.18
N THR A 285 -7.85 0.39 -5.43
CA THR A 285 -8.59 1.56 -5.96
C THR A 285 -7.68 2.67 -6.46
N SER A 286 -6.46 2.80 -5.92
CA SER A 286 -5.46 3.74 -6.48
C SER A 286 -4.94 3.30 -7.84
N GLU A 287 -4.96 2.00 -8.15
CA GLU A 287 -4.55 1.45 -9.45
C GLU A 287 -5.69 1.46 -10.48
N THR A 288 -6.96 1.54 -10.06
CA THR A 288 -8.13 1.49 -10.97
C THR A 288 -8.76 2.85 -11.27
N ASN A 289 -8.59 3.86 -10.40
CA ASN A 289 -9.15 5.21 -10.63
C ASN A 289 -8.36 6.08 -11.62
N ALA A 290 -7.37 5.52 -12.32
CA ALA A 290 -6.69 6.19 -13.43
C ALA A 290 -7.40 5.99 -14.79
N ALA A 291 -8.50 5.22 -14.84
CA ALA A 291 -9.26 5.01 -16.07
C ALA A 291 -10.77 5.02 -15.82
N VAL A 292 -11.45 5.97 -16.48
CA VAL A 292 -12.90 6.06 -16.73
C VAL A 292 -13.74 6.78 -15.66
N ALA A 293 -14.07 8.04 -15.95
CA ALA A 293 -15.41 8.62 -15.76
C ALA A 293 -15.55 9.93 -16.58
N GLU A 294 -16.07 9.84 -17.80
CA GLU A 294 -16.61 10.99 -18.55
C GLU A 294 -18.12 11.08 -18.32
N GLU A 295 -18.60 12.21 -17.78
CA GLU A 295 -19.99 12.69 -17.89
C GLU A 295 -19.97 14.24 -17.96
N PRO A 296 -21.00 14.90 -18.53
CA PRO A 296 -20.83 16.05 -19.40
C PRO A 296 -20.74 17.42 -18.70
N HIS A 297 -19.73 18.19 -19.09
CA HIS A 297 -19.43 19.58 -18.69
C HIS A 297 -19.89 20.57 -19.79
N ASP A 298 -20.99 21.31 -19.58
CA ASP A 298 -21.40 22.35 -20.56
C ASP A 298 -21.71 23.72 -19.91
N GLU A 299 -22.17 23.78 -18.65
CA GLU A 299 -22.60 25.06 -18.05
C GLU A 299 -21.44 25.97 -17.65
N GLY A 300 -20.35 25.43 -17.09
CA GLY A 300 -19.19 26.24 -16.67
C GLY A 300 -18.41 26.85 -17.83
N GLU A 301 -18.46 26.24 -19.01
CA GLU A 301 -17.79 26.75 -20.21
C GLU A 301 -18.51 27.99 -20.77
N GLN A 302 -19.84 28.01 -20.77
CA GLN A 302 -20.57 29.18 -21.30
C GLN A 302 -20.35 30.43 -20.45
N ASP A 303 -20.29 30.28 -19.13
CA ASP A 303 -20.03 31.38 -18.19
C ASP A 303 -18.62 31.96 -18.39
N GLY A 304 -17.63 31.12 -18.62
CA GLY A 304 -16.27 31.55 -18.96
C GLY A 304 -16.20 32.37 -20.26
N LEU A 305 -16.98 31.99 -21.30
CA LEU A 305 -17.00 32.73 -22.57
C LEU A 305 -17.68 34.07 -22.41
N ALA A 306 -18.77 34.11 -21.65
CA ALA A 306 -19.49 35.33 -21.36
C ALA A 306 -18.59 36.33 -20.61
N ALA A 307 -17.81 35.86 -19.64
CA ALA A 307 -16.85 36.70 -18.92
C ALA A 307 -15.74 37.25 -19.83
N ILE A 308 -15.09 36.39 -20.64
CA ILE A 308 -14.05 36.83 -21.59
C ILE A 308 -14.62 37.80 -22.63
N ALA A 309 -15.81 37.52 -23.17
CA ALA A 309 -16.47 38.40 -24.12
C ALA A 309 -16.82 39.76 -23.51
N THR A 310 -17.21 39.80 -22.24
CA THR A 310 -17.51 41.03 -21.50
C THR A 310 -16.26 41.89 -21.33
N GLU A 311 -15.13 41.29 -20.90
CA GLU A 311 -13.87 42.02 -20.75
C GLU A 311 -13.34 42.50 -22.11
N MET A 312 -13.40 41.67 -23.15
CA MET A 312 -13.03 42.08 -24.51
C MET A 312 -13.88 43.27 -24.99
N SER A 313 -15.19 43.22 -24.76
CA SER A 313 -16.10 44.33 -25.10
C SER A 313 -15.72 45.60 -24.35
N ASN A 314 -15.36 45.51 -23.07
CA ASN A 314 -14.89 46.65 -22.27
C ASN A 314 -13.59 47.26 -22.83
N VAL A 315 -12.62 46.42 -23.20
CA VAL A 315 -11.37 46.87 -23.84
C VAL A 315 -11.67 47.64 -25.13
N GLN A 316 -12.53 47.10 -25.98
CA GLN A 316 -12.84 47.68 -27.29
C GLN A 316 -13.70 48.95 -27.20
N THR A 317 -14.66 49.00 -26.28
CA THR A 317 -15.65 50.08 -26.23
C THR A 317 -15.26 51.23 -25.28
N GLN A 318 -14.44 50.96 -24.26
CA GLN A 318 -14.07 51.96 -23.25
C GLN A 318 -12.59 52.29 -23.29
N LEU A 319 -11.71 51.28 -23.20
CA LEU A 319 -10.28 51.52 -23.02
C LEU A 319 -9.59 51.93 -24.32
N ALA A 320 -9.86 51.27 -25.44
CA ALA A 320 -9.26 51.63 -26.72
C ALA A 320 -9.59 53.06 -27.18
N PRO A 321 -10.86 53.54 -27.10
CA PRO A 321 -11.18 54.94 -27.39
C PRO A 321 -10.53 55.90 -26.39
N ALA A 322 -10.49 55.57 -25.10
CA ALA A 322 -9.86 56.44 -24.10
C ALA A 322 -8.35 56.59 -24.30
N VAL A 323 -7.66 55.52 -24.73
CA VAL A 323 -6.26 55.56 -25.14
C VAL A 323 -6.10 56.39 -26.42
N ALA A 324 -6.98 56.23 -27.40
CA ALA A 324 -6.94 57.03 -28.64
C ALA A 324 -7.18 58.53 -28.39
N ASP A 325 -8.14 58.88 -27.52
CA ASP A 325 -8.43 60.25 -27.12
C ASP A 325 -7.26 60.86 -26.33
N TYR A 326 -6.66 60.08 -25.43
CA TYR A 326 -5.46 60.49 -24.69
C TYR A 326 -4.30 60.80 -25.64
N LEU A 327 -4.09 59.99 -26.70
CA LEU A 327 -3.04 60.24 -27.69
C LEU A 327 -3.30 61.49 -28.56
N GLN A 328 -4.54 61.99 -28.62
CA GLN A 328 -4.91 63.20 -29.37
C GLN A 328 -4.84 64.48 -28.52
N GLN A 329 -4.87 64.37 -27.19
CA GLN A 329 -4.83 65.50 -26.25
C GLN A 329 -3.39 65.72 -25.74
N GLU A 330 -3.07 66.93 -25.29
CA GLU A 330 -1.77 67.16 -24.63
C GLU A 330 -1.69 66.29 -23.35
N PRO A 331 -0.66 65.43 -23.22
CA PRO A 331 -0.69 64.33 -22.27
C PRO A 331 -0.57 64.80 -20.81
N ASP A 332 -1.63 64.62 -20.02
CA ASP A 332 -1.55 64.67 -18.56
C ASP A 332 -1.04 63.31 -18.03
N GLU A 333 0.11 63.31 -17.35
CA GLU A 333 0.72 62.10 -16.77
C GLU A 333 -0.24 61.37 -15.83
N ARG A 334 -1.17 62.09 -15.18
CA ARG A 334 -2.18 61.46 -14.31
C ARG A 334 -3.19 60.64 -15.10
N GLN A 335 -3.58 61.13 -16.28
CA GLN A 335 -4.48 60.40 -17.18
C GLN A 335 -3.79 59.16 -17.74
N ARG A 336 -2.49 59.27 -18.09
CA ARG A 336 -1.67 58.13 -18.52
C ARG A 336 -1.61 57.03 -17.47
N ALA A 337 -1.28 57.40 -16.23
CA ALA A 337 -1.18 56.46 -15.12
C ALA A 337 -2.51 55.74 -14.86
N ARG A 338 -3.62 56.47 -14.93
CA ARG A 338 -4.97 55.89 -14.78
C ARG A 338 -5.32 54.91 -15.90
N LEU A 339 -4.95 55.21 -17.15
CA LEU A 339 -5.18 54.30 -18.28
C LEU A 339 -4.35 53.02 -18.17
N ILE A 340 -3.08 53.14 -17.76
CA ILE A 340 -2.21 51.98 -17.50
C ILE A 340 -2.81 51.12 -16.39
N GLU A 341 -3.25 51.73 -15.29
CA GLU A 341 -3.89 51.01 -14.18
C GLU A 341 -5.13 50.22 -14.64
N LEU A 342 -6.00 50.83 -15.45
CA LEU A 342 -7.20 50.17 -15.97
C LEU A 342 -6.88 49.01 -16.93
N LEU A 343 -5.84 49.15 -17.76
CA LEU A 343 -5.37 48.08 -18.65
C LEU A 343 -4.78 46.92 -17.84
N VAL A 344 -3.99 47.19 -16.80
CA VAL A 344 -3.44 46.16 -15.90
C VAL A 344 -4.55 45.46 -15.11
N GLN A 345 -5.53 46.18 -14.59
CA GLN A 345 -6.70 45.58 -13.92
C GLN A 345 -7.48 44.65 -14.87
N THR A 346 -7.56 44.99 -16.15
CA THR A 346 -8.23 44.16 -17.16
C THR A 346 -7.44 42.88 -17.44
N LEU A 347 -6.10 42.94 -17.47
CA LEU A 347 -5.26 41.73 -17.54
C LEU A 347 -5.50 40.81 -16.35
N VAL A 348 -5.58 41.35 -15.13
CA VAL A 348 -5.85 40.58 -13.92
C VAL A 348 -7.24 39.92 -13.96
N ARG A 349 -8.27 40.62 -14.48
CA ARG A 349 -9.61 40.04 -14.63
C ARG A 349 -9.64 38.91 -15.67
N LEU A 350 -8.94 39.08 -16.80
CA LEU A 350 -8.75 38.02 -17.80
C LEU A 350 -7.92 36.85 -17.25
N ASP A 351 -7.03 37.11 -16.30
CA ASP A 351 -6.22 36.05 -15.67
C ASP A 351 -7.05 35.18 -14.73
N ASN A 352 -7.93 35.83 -13.96
CA ASN A 352 -8.83 35.21 -12.99
C ASN A 352 -10.03 34.49 -13.62
N THR A 353 -10.28 34.63 -14.93
CA THR A 353 -11.24 33.75 -15.61
C THR A 353 -10.69 32.32 -15.68
N SER A 354 -11.08 31.51 -14.69
CA SER A 354 -10.75 30.09 -14.56
C SER A 354 -11.15 29.33 -15.81
N MET A 355 -10.23 28.54 -16.37
CA MET A 355 -10.47 27.72 -17.55
C MET A 355 -10.05 26.30 -17.24
N HIS A 356 -10.91 25.31 -17.55
CA HIS A 356 -10.48 23.91 -17.55
C HIS A 356 -9.41 23.71 -18.62
N LEU A 357 -8.41 22.87 -18.34
CA LEU A 357 -7.21 22.67 -19.20
C LEU A 357 -7.54 22.24 -20.64
N ASP A 358 -8.70 21.62 -20.86
CA ASP A 358 -9.10 21.05 -22.15
C ASP A 358 -9.86 22.04 -23.06
N TRP A 359 -10.08 23.27 -22.60
CA TRP A 359 -10.99 24.19 -23.27
C TRP A 359 -10.28 25.13 -24.28
N GLU A 360 -10.20 24.70 -25.54
CA GLU A 360 -9.44 25.39 -26.61
C GLU A 360 -10.05 26.74 -27.03
N GLU A 361 -11.38 26.82 -27.22
CA GLU A 361 -12.03 28.04 -27.73
C GLU A 361 -11.88 29.22 -26.75
N GLY A 362 -12.06 28.95 -25.46
CA GLY A 362 -11.87 29.95 -24.42
C GLY A 362 -10.42 30.43 -24.34
N ARG A 363 -9.43 29.53 -24.45
CA ARG A 363 -8.00 29.89 -24.48
C ARG A 363 -7.66 30.81 -25.65
N ILE A 364 -8.18 30.54 -26.85
CA ILE A 364 -7.99 31.39 -28.03
C ILE A 364 -8.59 32.78 -27.80
N LYS A 365 -9.80 32.88 -27.26
CA LYS A 365 -10.48 34.16 -27.01
C LYS A 365 -9.79 34.98 -25.90
N ARG A 366 -9.36 34.34 -24.81
CA ARG A 366 -8.58 34.98 -23.74
C ARG A 366 -7.25 35.51 -24.27
N LYS A 367 -6.53 34.71 -25.05
CA LYS A 367 -5.26 35.15 -25.68
C LYS A 367 -5.48 36.40 -26.53
N ARG A 368 -6.51 36.42 -27.39
CA ARG A 368 -6.83 37.60 -28.20
C ARG A 368 -7.12 38.84 -27.33
N ALA A 369 -7.78 38.67 -26.19
CA ALA A 369 -8.10 39.77 -25.27
C ALA A 369 -6.82 40.34 -24.62
N VAL A 370 -5.93 39.44 -24.17
CA VAL A 370 -4.62 39.81 -23.61
C VAL A 370 -3.76 40.53 -24.65
N ASP A 371 -3.68 40.00 -25.88
CA ASP A 371 -2.90 40.61 -26.97
C ASP A 371 -3.38 42.04 -27.27
N GLU A 372 -4.69 42.29 -27.24
CA GLU A 372 -5.25 43.63 -27.48
C GLU A 372 -4.94 44.60 -26.33
N VAL A 373 -4.99 44.15 -25.07
CA VAL A 373 -4.62 44.97 -23.91
C VAL A 373 -3.12 45.30 -23.91
N LEU A 374 -2.26 44.33 -24.24
CA LEU A 374 -0.81 44.54 -24.38
C LEU A 374 -0.49 45.49 -25.53
N ARG A 375 -1.23 45.41 -26.65
CA ARG A 375 -1.11 46.37 -27.75
C ARG A 375 -1.38 47.80 -27.28
N LEU A 376 -2.45 48.01 -26.50
CA LEU A 376 -2.79 49.33 -25.95
C LEU A 376 -1.74 49.82 -24.94
N LEU A 377 -1.23 48.95 -24.06
CA LEU A 377 -0.13 49.31 -23.14
C LEU A 377 1.12 49.77 -23.91
N ASN A 378 1.52 49.04 -24.95
CA ASN A 378 2.66 49.41 -25.79
C ASN A 378 2.46 50.76 -26.49
N THR A 379 1.22 51.11 -26.88
CA THR A 379 0.94 52.46 -27.43
C THR A 379 1.07 53.58 -26.40
N LEU A 380 0.84 53.30 -25.12
CA LEU A 380 1.02 54.26 -24.03
C LEU A 380 2.47 54.36 -23.54
N GLU A 381 3.30 53.34 -23.78
CA GLU A 381 4.72 53.32 -23.40
C GLU A 381 5.64 54.02 -24.40
N TRP A 382 5.20 54.28 -25.63
CA TRP A 382 6.04 54.94 -26.63
C TRP A 382 6.19 56.45 -26.38
N SER A 383 7.39 56.87 -25.99
CA SER A 383 7.90 58.23 -26.26
C SER A 383 9.39 58.16 -26.61
N PRO A 384 9.78 58.40 -27.88
CA PRO A 384 11.17 58.69 -28.20
C PRO A 384 11.35 60.20 -28.27
N ALA A 385 11.95 60.76 -27.23
CA ALA A 385 12.55 62.08 -27.30
C ALA A 385 13.96 62.02 -26.70
N SER A 386 14.91 61.38 -27.40
CA SER A 386 16.30 61.87 -27.61
C SER A 386 17.18 60.84 -28.34
N GLU A 387 17.58 61.23 -29.56
CA GLU A 387 18.74 60.85 -30.37
C GLU A 387 18.93 59.45 -31.02
N PRO A 388 19.40 59.40 -32.29
CA PRO A 388 19.68 58.17 -33.03
C PRO A 388 21.16 57.77 -32.95
N SER A 389 21.46 56.50 -32.66
CA SER A 389 22.75 55.92 -33.05
C SER A 389 22.60 54.42 -33.32
N ALA A 390 23.19 54.01 -34.43
CA ALA A 390 22.97 52.75 -35.11
C ALA A 390 23.49 51.53 -34.34
N ALA A 391 22.61 50.54 -34.11
CA ALA A 391 22.93 49.10 -34.21
C ALA A 391 21.69 48.21 -33.89
N PRO A 392 21.10 47.51 -34.87
CA PRO A 392 20.20 46.39 -34.58
C PRO A 392 20.64 45.13 -35.35
N THR A 393 21.83 44.60 -35.07
CA THR A 393 22.25 43.32 -35.68
C THR A 393 22.99 42.38 -34.72
N ALA A 394 23.47 42.87 -33.57
CA ALA A 394 24.21 42.04 -32.61
C ALA A 394 23.32 41.33 -31.56
N LEU A 395 22.06 41.77 -31.37
CA LEU A 395 21.18 41.25 -30.30
C LEU A 395 20.34 40.02 -30.70
N THR A 396 20.13 39.78 -31.99
CA THR A 396 19.40 38.59 -32.48
C THR A 396 20.20 37.30 -32.29
N HIS A 397 21.53 37.36 -32.33
CA HIS A 397 22.37 36.15 -32.25
C HIS A 397 22.53 35.57 -30.84
N ILE A 398 22.26 36.36 -29.79
CA ILE A 398 22.37 35.93 -28.39
C ILE A 398 21.06 35.28 -27.89
N ILE A 399 19.93 35.62 -28.50
CA ILE A 399 18.60 35.12 -28.08
C ILE A 399 18.25 33.78 -28.77
N SER A 400 18.78 33.52 -29.97
CA SER A 400 18.45 32.30 -30.74
C SER A 400 19.26 31.04 -30.37
N GLY A 401 20.36 31.18 -29.62
CA GLY A 401 21.21 30.04 -29.22
C GLY A 401 20.47 28.89 -28.53
N PRO A 402 19.73 29.13 -27.44
CA PRO A 402 19.04 28.06 -26.72
C PRO A 402 17.87 27.44 -27.50
N GLU A 403 17.24 28.19 -28.41
CA GLU A 403 16.21 27.63 -29.31
C GLU A 403 16.83 26.64 -30.30
N GLN A 404 17.99 26.98 -30.89
CA GLN A 404 18.69 26.10 -31.84
C GLN A 404 19.22 24.84 -31.16
N ASP A 405 19.70 24.93 -29.92
CA ASP A 405 20.12 23.76 -29.15
C ASP A 405 18.93 22.81 -28.88
N MET A 406 17.76 23.36 -28.54
CA MET A 406 16.54 22.57 -28.35
C MET A 406 16.06 21.94 -29.67
N ILE A 407 16.12 22.68 -30.78
CA ILE A 407 15.81 22.15 -32.11
C ILE A 407 16.75 20.99 -32.46
N ALA A 408 18.04 21.07 -32.10
CA ALA A 408 19.00 19.99 -32.34
C ALA A 408 18.66 18.72 -31.51
N VAL A 409 18.22 18.87 -30.26
CA VAL A 409 17.75 17.74 -29.44
C VAL A 409 16.52 17.07 -30.06
N ILE A 410 15.53 17.86 -30.47
CA ILE A 410 14.30 17.35 -31.12
C ILE A 410 14.65 16.66 -32.44
N ALA A 411 15.56 17.24 -33.24
CA ALA A 411 16.01 16.67 -34.50
C ALA A 411 16.77 15.34 -34.30
N ALA A 412 17.51 15.19 -33.19
CA ALA A 412 18.18 13.94 -32.85
C ALA A 412 17.19 12.82 -32.52
N GLU A 413 16.15 13.10 -31.73
CA GLU A 413 15.08 12.13 -31.45
C GLU A 413 14.28 11.79 -32.71
N LEU A 414 13.96 12.78 -33.55
CA LEU A 414 13.31 12.55 -34.85
C LEU A 414 14.17 11.66 -35.76
N SER A 415 15.48 11.91 -35.80
CA SER A 415 16.43 11.09 -36.54
C SER A 415 16.47 9.65 -36.01
N ASN A 416 16.36 9.44 -34.70
CA ASN A 416 16.26 8.11 -34.11
C ASN A 416 14.96 7.40 -34.54
N VAL A 417 13.82 8.09 -34.50
CA VAL A 417 12.54 7.57 -35.01
C VAL A 417 12.66 7.15 -36.48
N GLN A 418 13.23 8.01 -37.32
CA GLN A 418 13.34 7.79 -38.76
C GLN A 418 14.37 6.74 -39.17
N ASN A 419 15.53 6.70 -38.52
CA ASN A 419 16.65 5.87 -38.96
C ASN A 419 16.77 4.54 -38.22
N VAL A 420 16.19 4.44 -37.01
CA VAL A 420 16.25 3.21 -36.20
C VAL A 420 14.88 2.56 -36.10
N LEU A 421 13.87 3.30 -35.64
CA LEU A 421 12.56 2.71 -35.35
C LEU A 421 11.74 2.46 -36.61
N ALA A 422 11.71 3.39 -37.57
CA ALA A 422 10.94 3.22 -38.80
C ALA A 422 11.41 2.03 -39.65
N PRO A 423 12.73 1.80 -39.86
CA PRO A 423 13.21 0.61 -40.56
C PRO A 423 12.94 -0.67 -39.78
N ALA A 424 13.06 -0.65 -38.43
CA ALA A 424 12.75 -1.81 -37.60
C ALA A 424 11.26 -2.18 -37.68
N VAL A 425 10.35 -1.21 -37.62
CA VAL A 425 8.90 -1.43 -37.82
C VAL A 425 8.60 -1.88 -39.25
N ALA A 426 9.30 -1.37 -40.27
CA ALA A 426 9.08 -1.74 -41.67
C ALA A 426 9.63 -3.14 -42.01
N THR A 427 10.74 -3.54 -41.38
CA THR A 427 11.37 -4.86 -41.55
C THR A 427 10.85 -5.89 -40.55
N PHE A 428 10.00 -5.45 -39.61
CA PHE A 428 9.38 -6.28 -38.60
C PHE A 428 8.88 -7.60 -39.23
N PRO A 429 9.40 -8.74 -38.75
CA PRO A 429 9.49 -9.93 -39.56
C PRO A 429 8.11 -10.49 -39.85
N ARG A 430 7.70 -10.40 -41.11
CA ARG A 430 6.53 -11.14 -41.65
C ARG A 430 6.69 -12.67 -41.58
N SER A 431 7.87 -13.16 -41.21
CA SER A 431 8.29 -14.57 -41.29
C SER A 431 8.90 -15.13 -39.99
N ALA A 432 9.00 -14.37 -38.91
CA ALA A 432 9.46 -14.92 -37.64
C ALA A 432 8.39 -15.83 -37.03
N ALA A 433 8.81 -16.82 -36.22
CA ALA A 433 7.88 -17.60 -35.43
C ALA A 433 7.05 -16.64 -34.56
N LEU A 434 5.72 -16.86 -34.49
CA LEU A 434 4.78 -15.96 -33.81
C LEU A 434 5.24 -15.47 -32.42
N PRO A 435 5.84 -16.29 -31.55
CA PRO A 435 6.27 -15.85 -30.23
C PRO A 435 7.39 -14.81 -30.26
N ASP A 436 8.32 -14.93 -31.20
CA ASP A 436 9.47 -14.02 -31.33
C ASP A 436 9.03 -12.70 -31.97
N ALA A 437 8.12 -12.76 -32.94
CA ALA A 437 7.51 -11.58 -33.55
C ALA A 437 6.80 -10.74 -32.49
N GLU A 438 5.95 -11.34 -31.65
CA GLU A 438 5.21 -10.59 -30.63
C GLU A 438 6.13 -9.93 -29.57
N ARG A 439 7.21 -10.61 -29.19
CA ARG A 439 8.21 -10.03 -28.29
C ARG A 439 8.88 -8.80 -28.91
N GLU A 440 9.24 -8.90 -30.19
CA GLU A 440 9.84 -7.79 -30.94
C GLU A 440 8.83 -6.64 -31.13
N ARG A 441 7.54 -6.95 -31.35
CA ARG A 441 6.46 -5.95 -31.46
C ARG A 441 6.36 -5.12 -30.19
N ARG A 442 6.34 -5.78 -29.02
CA ARG A 442 6.31 -5.10 -27.72
C ARG A 442 7.55 -4.27 -27.46
N HIS A 443 8.71 -4.78 -27.85
CA HIS A 443 9.95 -4.05 -27.71
C HIS A 443 9.93 -2.75 -28.52
N LEU A 444 9.49 -2.82 -29.79
CA LEU A 444 9.37 -1.66 -30.65
C LEU A 444 8.31 -0.68 -30.16
N SER A 445 7.16 -1.16 -29.67
CA SER A 445 6.11 -0.31 -29.10
C SER A 445 6.60 0.43 -27.84
N ARG A 446 7.35 -0.25 -26.96
CA ARG A 446 7.97 0.39 -25.80
C ARG A 446 8.96 1.49 -26.21
N LEU A 447 9.82 1.22 -27.18
CA LEU A 447 10.79 2.22 -27.66
C LEU A 447 10.11 3.43 -28.30
N LEU A 448 9.01 3.24 -29.02
CA LEU A 448 8.20 4.34 -29.56
C LEU A 448 7.58 5.16 -28.43
N PHE A 449 7.00 4.51 -27.42
CA PHE A 449 6.42 5.18 -26.25
C PHE A 449 7.46 5.99 -25.46
N GLU A 450 8.60 5.39 -25.13
CA GLU A 450 9.71 6.08 -24.44
C GLU A 450 10.20 7.30 -25.25
N THR A 451 10.16 7.23 -26.59
CA THR A 451 10.55 8.35 -27.45
C THR A 451 9.53 9.48 -27.40
N VAL A 452 8.22 9.17 -27.36
CA VAL A 452 7.18 10.18 -27.15
C VAL A 452 7.31 10.83 -25.77
N GLU A 453 7.54 10.05 -24.71
CA GLU A 453 7.76 10.59 -23.36
C GLU A 453 8.98 11.52 -23.30
N ARG A 454 10.10 11.14 -23.93
CA ARG A 454 11.29 12.01 -24.02
C ARG A 454 10.99 13.30 -24.77
N LEU A 455 10.22 13.24 -25.86
CA LEU A 455 9.78 14.42 -26.61
C LEU A 455 8.86 15.31 -25.77
N ASP A 456 7.92 14.75 -25.01
CA ASP A 456 7.01 15.51 -24.15
C ASP A 456 7.70 16.13 -22.94
N ALA A 457 8.73 15.48 -22.40
CA ALA A 457 9.57 16.01 -21.33
C ALA A 457 10.40 17.23 -21.77
N THR A 458 10.57 17.48 -23.08
CA THR A 458 11.26 18.69 -23.55
C THR A 458 10.44 19.95 -23.26
N ARG A 459 10.90 20.74 -22.29
CA ARG A 459 10.33 22.05 -21.96
C ARG A 459 10.72 23.06 -23.04
N ILE A 460 9.79 23.31 -23.97
CA ILE A 460 9.96 24.31 -25.04
C ILE A 460 9.32 25.62 -24.59
N ASN A 461 10.07 26.72 -24.65
CA ASN A 461 9.53 28.05 -24.38
C ASN A 461 8.37 28.35 -25.37
N LEU A 462 7.30 28.99 -24.91
CA LEU A 462 6.12 29.32 -25.71
C LEU A 462 6.50 30.12 -26.97
N ASP A 463 7.56 30.91 -26.90
CA ASP A 463 8.00 31.79 -28.00
C ASP A 463 8.77 31.03 -29.10
N TRP A 464 9.21 29.79 -28.84
CA TRP A 464 10.00 28.97 -29.78
C TRP A 464 9.09 28.19 -30.73
N GLU A 465 8.43 28.89 -31.66
CA GLU A 465 7.49 28.31 -32.62
C GLU A 465 8.10 27.18 -33.46
N GLN A 466 9.36 27.34 -33.89
CA GLN A 466 10.03 26.35 -34.73
C GLN A 466 10.29 25.06 -33.95
N ALA A 467 10.83 25.15 -32.73
CA ALA A 467 11.03 23.99 -31.86
C ALA A 467 9.71 23.24 -31.59
N ARG A 468 8.61 23.96 -31.30
CA ARG A 468 7.29 23.35 -31.09
C ARG A 468 6.76 22.65 -32.35
N LYS A 469 7.00 23.22 -33.53
CA LYS A 469 6.61 22.62 -34.81
C LYS A 469 7.38 21.32 -35.07
N GLU A 470 8.69 21.33 -34.86
CA GLU A 470 9.52 20.12 -35.01
C GLU A 470 9.12 19.03 -34.00
N ARG A 471 8.87 19.39 -32.73
CA ARG A 471 8.39 18.41 -31.73
C ARG A 471 7.09 17.74 -32.16
N ARG A 472 6.10 18.53 -32.61
CA ARG A 472 4.82 17.98 -33.09
C ARG A 472 4.98 17.06 -34.31
N ASN A 473 5.93 17.36 -35.20
CA ASN A 473 6.21 16.50 -36.33
C ASN A 473 6.81 15.17 -35.88
N ALA A 474 7.75 15.21 -34.92
CA ALA A 474 8.36 14.01 -34.37
C ALA A 474 7.38 13.11 -33.62
N VAL A 475 6.51 13.70 -32.79
CA VAL A 475 5.43 12.97 -32.10
C VAL A 475 4.48 12.31 -33.11
N ARG A 476 4.00 13.06 -34.12
CA ARG A 476 3.12 12.47 -35.16
C ARG A 476 3.78 11.33 -35.92
N GLU A 477 5.08 11.40 -36.17
CA GLU A 477 5.80 10.32 -36.85
C GLU A 477 5.89 9.06 -35.97
N ALA A 478 6.21 9.21 -34.68
CA ALA A 478 6.20 8.11 -33.72
C ALA A 478 4.80 7.47 -33.59
N GLU A 479 3.74 8.29 -33.46
CA GLU A 479 2.35 7.82 -33.42
C GLU A 479 1.93 7.09 -34.70
N THR A 480 2.40 7.56 -35.87
CA THR A 480 2.13 6.89 -37.15
C THR A 480 2.79 5.53 -37.22
N LEU A 481 4.02 5.38 -36.68
CA LEU A 481 4.70 4.09 -36.59
C LEU A 481 4.03 3.16 -35.58
N GLN A 482 3.60 3.68 -34.44
CA GLN A 482 2.83 2.93 -33.44
C GLN A 482 1.53 2.41 -34.06
N SER A 483 0.78 3.25 -34.77
CA SER A 483 -0.46 2.85 -35.47
C SER A 483 -0.22 1.76 -36.52
N LYS A 484 0.90 1.82 -37.25
CA LYS A 484 1.29 0.78 -38.22
C LYS A 484 1.63 -0.54 -37.54
N LEU A 485 2.35 -0.47 -36.42
CA LEU A 485 2.70 -1.62 -35.59
C LEU A 485 1.43 -2.26 -34.99
N ASP A 486 0.47 -1.43 -34.58
CA ASP A 486 -0.81 -1.87 -34.01
C ASP A 486 -1.73 -2.52 -35.04
N GLY A 487 -1.73 -2.02 -36.28
CA GLY A 487 -2.47 -2.57 -37.41
C GLY A 487 -1.92 -3.89 -37.97
N LEU A 488 -0.80 -4.41 -37.46
CA LEU A 488 -0.32 -5.73 -37.83
C LEU A 488 -1.24 -6.81 -37.24
N PRO A 489 -1.59 -7.85 -38.02
CA PRO A 489 -2.49 -8.91 -37.56
C PRO A 489 -1.98 -9.50 -36.26
N THR A 490 -2.79 -9.39 -35.20
CA THR A 490 -2.52 -10.04 -33.92
C THR A 490 -2.55 -11.54 -34.10
N CYS A 491 -1.86 -12.26 -33.21
CA CYS A 491 -1.83 -13.72 -33.20
C CYS A 491 -3.26 -14.27 -33.25
N THR A 492 -3.65 -14.91 -34.37
CA THR A 492 -5.00 -15.45 -34.55
C THR A 492 -5.38 -16.44 -33.46
N GLU A 493 -4.38 -17.09 -32.86
CA GLU A 493 -4.55 -18.05 -31.77
C GLU A 493 -4.94 -17.37 -30.44
N GLU A 494 -4.39 -16.18 -30.14
CA GLU A 494 -4.82 -15.40 -28.97
C GLU A 494 -6.26 -14.95 -29.14
N GLN A 495 -6.63 -14.47 -30.34
CA GLN A 495 -8.00 -14.04 -30.62
C GLN A 495 -8.99 -15.21 -30.56
N ASP A 496 -8.58 -16.39 -31.02
CA ASP A 496 -9.38 -17.62 -30.88
C ASP A 496 -9.54 -18.02 -29.40
N ALA A 497 -8.49 -17.88 -28.58
CA ALA A 497 -8.57 -18.12 -27.14
C ALA A 497 -9.52 -17.12 -26.46
N ILE A 498 -9.41 -15.82 -26.76
CA ILE A 498 -10.32 -14.78 -26.28
C ILE A 498 -11.77 -15.10 -26.67
N THR A 499 -12.00 -15.50 -27.93
CA THR A 499 -13.34 -15.85 -28.41
C THR A 499 -13.92 -17.06 -27.68
N LYS A 500 -13.11 -18.07 -27.37
CA LYS A 500 -13.53 -19.23 -26.57
C LYS A 500 -13.84 -18.84 -25.12
N ILE A 501 -13.01 -17.99 -24.50
CA ILE A 501 -13.25 -17.48 -23.15
C ILE A 501 -14.54 -16.66 -23.11
N ALA A 502 -14.75 -15.75 -24.07
CA ALA A 502 -15.96 -14.95 -24.18
C ALA A 502 -17.22 -15.81 -24.40
N SER A 503 -17.09 -16.92 -25.14
CA SER A 503 -18.17 -17.91 -25.28
C SER A 503 -18.52 -18.57 -23.95
N GLU A 504 -17.52 -18.94 -23.13
CA GLU A 504 -17.76 -19.48 -21.79
C GLU A 504 -18.36 -18.43 -20.84
N ARG A 505 -17.88 -17.18 -20.87
CA ARG A 505 -18.48 -16.05 -20.15
C ARG A 505 -19.96 -15.91 -20.47
N SER A 506 -20.30 -15.95 -21.75
CA SER A 506 -21.70 -15.89 -22.21
C SER A 506 -22.51 -17.06 -21.63
N LYS A 507 -22.00 -18.30 -21.63
CA LYS A 507 -22.70 -19.44 -21.03
C LYS A 507 -22.95 -19.23 -19.53
N ILE A 508 -21.98 -18.69 -18.80
CA ILE A 508 -22.12 -18.39 -17.37
C ILE A 508 -23.22 -17.32 -17.16
N GLN A 509 -23.18 -16.23 -17.94
CA GLN A 509 -24.13 -15.13 -17.84
C GLN A 509 -25.55 -15.52 -18.26
N PHE A 510 -25.72 -16.35 -19.28
CA PHE A 510 -27.06 -16.74 -19.76
C PHE A 510 -27.66 -17.93 -19.01
N LEU A 511 -26.84 -18.86 -18.50
CA LEU A 511 -27.35 -20.08 -17.86
C LEU A 511 -27.23 -20.03 -16.33
N LEU A 512 -26.04 -19.71 -15.81
CA LEU A 512 -25.76 -19.84 -14.39
C LEU A 512 -26.22 -18.62 -13.59
N PHE A 513 -25.98 -17.41 -14.11
CA PHE A 513 -26.37 -16.18 -13.40
C PHE A 513 -27.88 -16.09 -13.11
N PRO A 514 -28.80 -16.38 -14.05
CA PRO A 514 -30.24 -16.34 -13.77
C PRO A 514 -30.66 -17.47 -12.82
N ALA A 515 -30.06 -18.66 -12.94
CA ALA A 515 -30.37 -19.79 -12.08
C ALA A 515 -29.94 -19.55 -10.63
N VAL A 516 -28.73 -19.02 -10.41
CA VAL A 516 -28.24 -18.60 -9.09
C VAL A 516 -29.12 -17.48 -8.54
N THR A 517 -29.44 -16.45 -9.34
CA THR A 517 -30.29 -15.33 -8.89
C THR A 517 -31.70 -15.80 -8.52
N SER A 518 -32.27 -16.74 -9.28
CA SER A 518 -33.57 -17.34 -8.96
C SER A 518 -33.52 -18.15 -7.66
N TYR A 519 -32.46 -18.92 -7.44
CA TYR A 519 -32.25 -19.66 -6.19
C TYR A 519 -32.10 -18.72 -4.98
N LEU A 520 -31.34 -17.63 -5.12
CA LEU A 520 -31.14 -16.64 -4.05
C LEU A 520 -32.45 -15.96 -3.62
N GLY A 521 -33.46 -15.90 -4.49
CA GLY A 521 -34.80 -15.42 -4.14
C GLY A 521 -35.60 -16.37 -3.24
N ASN A 522 -35.26 -17.67 -3.22
CA ASN A 522 -35.89 -18.67 -2.37
C ASN A 522 -34.92 -19.83 -2.05
N PRO A 523 -33.98 -19.64 -1.10
CA PRO A 523 -32.90 -20.58 -0.84
C PRO A 523 -33.34 -21.76 0.04
N THR A 524 -34.46 -22.42 -0.29
CA THR A 524 -35.01 -23.52 0.51
C THR A 524 -34.59 -24.91 0.01
N ASN A 525 -34.09 -25.02 -1.22
CA ASN A 525 -33.78 -26.30 -1.85
C ASN A 525 -32.27 -26.61 -1.86
N LEU A 526 -31.79 -27.37 -0.88
CA LEU A 526 -30.38 -27.78 -0.78
C LEU A 526 -29.88 -28.53 -2.02
N LYS A 527 -30.74 -29.34 -2.67
CA LYS A 527 -30.35 -30.06 -3.90
C LYS A 527 -30.05 -29.11 -5.04
N GLU A 528 -30.84 -28.05 -5.17
CA GLU A 528 -30.59 -27.03 -6.20
C GLU A 528 -29.32 -26.23 -5.88
N GLN A 529 -29.05 -25.94 -4.61
CA GLN A 529 -27.80 -25.32 -4.19
C GLN A 529 -26.58 -26.15 -4.61
N LEU A 530 -26.58 -27.46 -4.30
CA LEU A 530 -25.49 -28.37 -4.66
C LEU A 530 -25.32 -28.46 -6.18
N ARG A 531 -26.44 -28.59 -6.91
CA ARG A 531 -26.42 -28.61 -8.38
C ARG A 531 -25.81 -27.33 -8.96
N LEU A 532 -26.17 -26.16 -8.44
CA LEU A 532 -25.62 -24.89 -8.92
C LEU A 532 -24.13 -24.73 -8.55
N SER A 533 -23.72 -25.18 -7.37
CA SER A 533 -22.32 -25.15 -6.96
C SER A 533 -21.45 -26.03 -7.85
N GLU A 534 -21.94 -27.22 -8.22
CA GLU A 534 -21.26 -28.14 -9.13
C GLU A 534 -21.13 -27.54 -10.54
N LEU A 535 -22.19 -26.91 -11.06
CA LEU A 535 -22.15 -26.26 -12.37
C LEU A 535 -21.16 -25.07 -12.42
N LEU A 536 -21.05 -24.32 -11.32
CA LEU A 536 -20.06 -23.24 -11.19
C LEU A 536 -18.64 -23.81 -11.11
N LEU A 537 -18.42 -24.92 -10.40
CA LEU A 537 -17.12 -25.59 -10.34
C LEU A 537 -16.70 -26.11 -11.74
N GLN A 538 -17.60 -26.75 -12.47
CA GLN A 538 -17.36 -27.19 -13.85
C GLN A 538 -17.09 -26.02 -14.81
N ALA A 539 -17.58 -24.82 -14.52
CA ALA A 539 -17.24 -23.62 -15.28
C ALA A 539 -15.80 -23.17 -14.99
N LEU A 540 -15.36 -23.19 -13.72
CA LEU A 540 -13.97 -22.92 -13.35
C LEU A 540 -13.00 -23.92 -13.97
N GLU A 541 -13.31 -25.21 -13.92
CA GLU A 541 -12.45 -26.25 -14.53
C GLU A 541 -12.29 -26.07 -16.05
N ARG A 542 -13.36 -25.67 -16.75
CA ARG A 542 -13.29 -25.34 -18.18
C ARG A 542 -12.44 -24.10 -18.44
N LEU A 543 -12.51 -23.10 -17.56
CA LEU A 543 -11.68 -21.89 -17.65
C LEU A 543 -10.20 -22.19 -17.37
N ASP A 544 -9.91 -23.06 -16.40
CA ASP A 544 -8.56 -23.51 -16.08
C ASP A 544 -7.95 -24.40 -17.17
N GLY A 545 -8.79 -25.11 -17.92
CA GLY A 545 -8.40 -25.89 -19.09
C GLY A 545 -7.87 -25.07 -20.28
N PHE A 546 -8.05 -23.74 -20.29
CA PHE A 546 -7.46 -22.89 -21.32
C PHE A 546 -5.95 -22.73 -21.10
N THR A 547 -5.16 -23.40 -21.93
CA THR A 547 -3.71 -23.20 -22.04
C THR A 547 -3.43 -21.86 -22.72
N LEU A 548 -3.12 -20.84 -21.93
CA LEU A 548 -2.77 -19.51 -22.42
C LEU A 548 -1.25 -19.34 -22.43
N GLU A 549 -0.71 -18.87 -23.55
CA GLU A 549 0.72 -18.54 -23.61
C GLU A 549 1.06 -17.37 -22.69
N SER A 550 2.31 -17.32 -22.22
CA SER A 550 2.75 -16.25 -21.32
C SER A 550 2.75 -14.86 -21.95
N ALA A 551 2.60 -14.77 -23.28
CA ALA A 551 2.47 -13.52 -24.00
C ALA A 551 1.00 -13.08 -24.16
N TRP A 552 -0.01 -13.92 -23.95
CA TRP A 552 -1.40 -13.55 -24.24
C TRP A 552 -2.07 -12.80 -23.08
N ASP A 553 -1.61 -11.56 -22.87
CA ASP A 553 -2.04 -10.71 -21.77
C ASP A 553 -3.55 -10.45 -21.80
N GLN A 554 -4.11 -10.17 -22.98
CA GLN A 554 -5.52 -9.89 -23.12
C GLN A 554 -6.37 -11.14 -22.81
N ALA A 555 -5.98 -12.31 -23.34
CA ALA A 555 -6.67 -13.57 -23.04
C ALA A 555 -6.60 -13.93 -21.55
N ARG A 556 -5.48 -13.65 -20.88
CA ARG A 556 -5.34 -13.88 -19.43
C ARG A 556 -6.19 -12.92 -18.61
N MET A 557 -6.25 -11.65 -18.99
CA MET A 557 -7.13 -10.68 -18.34
C MET A 557 -8.59 -11.09 -18.50
N GLU A 558 -9.04 -11.41 -19.71
CA GLU A 558 -10.41 -11.86 -19.97
C GLU A 558 -10.72 -13.12 -19.14
N ARG A 559 -9.85 -14.14 -19.14
CA ARG A 559 -10.03 -15.35 -18.31
C ARG A 559 -10.18 -15.00 -16.83
N LYS A 560 -9.34 -14.10 -16.31
CA LYS A 560 -9.36 -13.67 -14.91
C LYS A 560 -10.68 -12.98 -14.55
N GLU A 561 -11.20 -12.13 -15.43
CA GLU A 561 -12.51 -11.51 -15.23
C GLU A 561 -13.63 -12.55 -15.11
N VAL A 562 -13.65 -13.54 -16.01
CA VAL A 562 -14.67 -14.60 -15.99
C VAL A 562 -14.54 -15.47 -14.73
N VAL A 563 -13.31 -15.81 -14.33
CA VAL A 563 -13.06 -16.55 -13.08
C VAL A 563 -13.59 -15.77 -11.87
N ASN A 564 -13.33 -14.46 -11.80
CA ASN A 564 -13.84 -13.60 -10.74
C ASN A 564 -15.37 -13.54 -10.73
N GLU A 565 -16.01 -13.52 -11.91
CA GLU A 565 -17.47 -13.56 -12.04
C GLU A 565 -18.06 -14.87 -11.48
N VAL A 566 -17.45 -16.02 -11.80
CA VAL A 566 -17.86 -17.32 -11.27
C VAL A 566 -17.65 -17.40 -9.74
N GLN A 567 -16.52 -16.89 -9.23
CA GLN A 567 -16.25 -16.88 -7.80
C GLN A 567 -17.28 -16.04 -7.03
N ARG A 568 -17.62 -14.84 -7.54
CA ARG A 568 -18.68 -14.00 -6.96
C ARG A 568 -20.03 -14.73 -6.90
N LEU A 569 -20.36 -15.53 -7.92
CA LEU A 569 -21.58 -16.34 -7.91
C LEU A 569 -21.52 -17.47 -6.87
N GLN A 570 -20.37 -18.15 -6.71
CA GLN A 570 -20.18 -19.15 -5.66
C GLN A 570 -20.28 -18.56 -4.25
N ASP A 571 -19.69 -17.39 -4.02
CA ASP A 571 -19.71 -16.73 -2.72
C ASP A 571 -21.15 -16.35 -2.33
N ARG A 572 -21.93 -15.79 -3.27
CA ARG A 572 -23.35 -15.48 -3.05
C ARG A 572 -24.16 -16.75 -2.76
N LEU A 573 -23.93 -17.82 -3.51
CA LEU A 573 -24.62 -19.10 -3.32
C LEU A 573 -24.30 -19.72 -1.94
N THR A 574 -23.06 -19.57 -1.48
CA THR A 574 -22.60 -20.07 -0.17
C THR A 574 -23.22 -19.28 0.98
N GLN A 575 -23.28 -17.95 0.87
CA GLN A 575 -23.87 -17.07 1.89
C GLN A 575 -25.36 -17.36 2.12
N ALA A 576 -26.10 -17.68 1.05
CA ALA A 576 -27.53 -17.96 1.10
C ALA A 576 -27.92 -19.32 1.70
N SER A 577 -26.96 -20.20 1.98
CA SER A 577 -27.26 -21.53 2.52
C SER A 577 -27.97 -21.45 3.89
N PRO A 578 -29.18 -22.01 4.06
CA PRO A 578 -29.96 -21.88 5.28
C PRO A 578 -29.55 -22.86 6.39
N THR A 579 -28.70 -23.85 6.10
CA THR A 579 -28.46 -25.00 7.00
C THR A 579 -27.25 -24.87 7.92
N LYS A 580 -26.40 -23.87 7.71
CA LYS A 580 -25.19 -23.69 8.51
C LYS A 580 -25.41 -22.62 9.56
N THR A 581 -25.05 -22.93 10.80
CA THR A 581 -24.98 -21.92 11.87
C THR A 581 -23.99 -20.83 11.45
N ASP A 582 -24.18 -19.58 11.91
CA ASP A 582 -23.26 -18.50 11.58
C ASP A 582 -21.82 -18.82 12.02
N GLU A 583 -21.66 -19.64 13.05
CA GLU A 583 -20.36 -20.14 13.53
C GLU A 583 -19.73 -21.14 12.54
N GLU A 584 -20.50 -22.09 12.02
CA GLU A 584 -20.04 -23.03 11.00
C GLU A 584 -19.66 -22.30 9.70
N LYS A 585 -20.46 -21.31 9.29
CA LYS A 585 -20.16 -20.44 8.13
C LYS A 585 -18.86 -19.68 8.33
N LYS A 586 -18.65 -19.08 9.51
CA LYS A 586 -17.41 -18.36 9.86
C LYS A 586 -16.20 -19.29 9.88
N ALA A 587 -16.32 -20.48 10.45
CA ALA A 587 -15.24 -21.46 10.51
C ALA A 587 -14.87 -21.97 9.11
N LEU A 588 -15.86 -22.30 8.28
CA LEU A 588 -15.64 -22.73 6.90
C LEU A 588 -15.00 -21.62 6.07
N HIS A 589 -15.49 -20.38 6.18
CA HIS A 589 -14.90 -19.24 5.48
C HIS A 589 -13.46 -18.98 5.91
N LEU A 590 -13.16 -19.06 7.22
CA LEU A 590 -11.81 -18.89 7.74
C LEU A 590 -10.84 -19.94 7.18
N ILE A 591 -11.23 -21.21 7.20
CA ILE A 591 -10.38 -22.32 6.72
C ILE A 591 -10.19 -22.25 5.20
N THR A 592 -11.25 -21.99 4.44
CA THR A 592 -11.17 -21.84 2.98
C THR A 592 -10.34 -20.62 2.59
N SER A 593 -10.50 -19.50 3.30
CA SER A 593 -9.68 -18.29 3.10
C SER A 593 -8.21 -18.57 3.38
N GLN A 594 -7.88 -19.24 4.50
CA GLN A 594 -6.51 -19.63 4.81
C GLN A 594 -5.93 -20.56 3.76
N ARG A 595 -6.70 -21.54 3.27
CA ARG A 595 -6.28 -22.43 2.18
C ARG A 595 -6.01 -21.67 0.89
N SER A 596 -6.90 -20.79 0.46
CA SER A 596 -6.68 -19.94 -0.72
C SER A 596 -5.47 -19.03 -0.55
N HIS A 597 -5.21 -18.52 0.66
CA HIS A 597 -4.02 -17.73 0.98
C HIS A 597 -2.74 -18.57 0.89
N ILE A 598 -2.77 -19.81 1.38
CA ILE A 598 -1.69 -20.80 1.23
C ILE A 598 -1.43 -21.07 -0.26
N GLN A 599 -2.49 -21.37 -1.03
CA GLN A 599 -2.37 -21.62 -2.46
C GLN A 599 -1.84 -20.43 -3.26
N PHE A 600 -2.37 -19.24 -2.99
CA PHE A 600 -2.07 -18.04 -3.77
C PHE A 600 -0.72 -17.43 -3.40
N LEU A 601 -0.39 -17.30 -2.11
CA LEU A 601 0.89 -16.72 -1.70
C LEU A 601 2.02 -17.72 -1.73
N PHE A 602 1.81 -18.94 -1.22
CA PHE A 602 2.93 -19.87 -1.09
C PHE A 602 3.21 -20.60 -2.40
N THR A 603 2.24 -21.02 -3.20
CA THR A 603 2.58 -21.86 -4.38
C THR A 603 3.46 -21.15 -5.42
N PRO A 604 3.19 -19.90 -5.84
CA PRO A 604 4.04 -19.21 -6.82
C PRO A 604 5.32 -18.65 -6.17
N ALA A 605 5.22 -18.06 -4.98
CA ALA A 605 6.38 -17.46 -4.30
C ALA A 605 7.35 -18.54 -3.80
N VAL A 606 6.88 -19.64 -3.22
CA VAL A 606 7.73 -20.79 -2.85
C VAL A 606 8.34 -21.40 -4.10
N LYS A 607 7.64 -21.49 -5.23
CA LYS A 607 8.22 -22.03 -6.46
C LYS A 607 9.31 -21.14 -7.06
N SER A 608 9.18 -19.81 -7.05
CA SER A 608 10.27 -18.91 -7.48
C SER A 608 11.39 -18.80 -6.46
N PHE A 609 11.06 -18.91 -5.17
CA PHE A 609 12.00 -18.81 -4.05
C PHE A 609 12.83 -20.09 -3.88
N LEU A 610 12.26 -21.26 -4.18
CA LEU A 610 12.95 -22.56 -4.12
C LEU A 610 14.00 -22.77 -5.21
N ASP A 611 14.12 -21.89 -6.21
CA ASP A 611 15.17 -22.01 -7.21
C ASP A 611 16.58 -21.84 -6.61
N LYS A 612 16.77 -21.05 -5.53
CA LYS A 612 18.06 -20.95 -4.76
C LYS A 612 17.93 -20.46 -3.30
N PRO A 613 17.12 -21.07 -2.41
CA PRO A 613 16.97 -20.58 -1.05
C PRO A 613 18.17 -20.99 -0.18
N THR A 614 18.61 -20.09 0.68
CA THR A 614 19.63 -20.41 1.70
C THR A 614 19.09 -21.40 2.72
N GLU A 615 19.97 -22.17 3.36
CA GLU A 615 19.60 -23.17 4.38
C GLU A 615 18.81 -22.55 5.55
N LYS A 616 19.16 -21.31 5.91
CA LYS A 616 18.47 -20.51 6.94
C LYS A 616 17.03 -20.18 6.56
N GLU A 617 16.78 -19.88 5.28
CA GLU A 617 15.44 -19.57 4.77
C GLU A 617 14.56 -20.81 4.68
N ARG A 618 15.12 -21.96 4.27
CA ARG A 618 14.39 -23.24 4.29
C ARG A 618 13.95 -23.63 5.70
N ALA A 619 14.84 -23.51 6.68
CA ALA A 619 14.54 -23.80 8.08
C ALA A 619 13.42 -22.89 8.63
N ARG A 620 13.42 -21.61 8.24
CA ARG A 620 12.39 -20.64 8.62
C ARG A 620 11.03 -20.93 7.99
N LEU A 621 11.00 -21.25 6.69
CA LEU A 621 9.77 -21.64 6.00
C LEU A 621 9.20 -22.93 6.60
N SER A 622 10.04 -23.92 6.89
CA SER A 622 9.61 -25.15 7.56
C SER A 622 9.00 -24.88 8.94
N GLU A 623 9.59 -23.99 9.75
CA GLU A 623 9.04 -23.62 11.06
C GLU A 623 7.70 -22.88 10.93
N LEU A 624 7.53 -22.00 9.93
CA LEU A 624 6.26 -21.33 9.65
C LEU A 624 5.16 -22.31 9.23
N PHE A 625 5.50 -23.31 8.41
CA PHE A 625 4.56 -24.39 8.07
C PHE A 625 4.16 -25.20 9.30
N LEU A 626 5.12 -25.58 10.15
CA LEU A 626 4.85 -26.29 11.40
C LEU A 626 3.96 -25.48 12.36
N GLN A 627 4.18 -24.17 12.47
CA GLN A 627 3.33 -23.30 13.30
C GLN A 627 1.90 -23.21 12.74
N THR A 628 1.75 -23.13 11.42
CA THR A 628 0.44 -23.10 10.77
C THR A 628 -0.29 -24.44 10.93
N LEU A 629 0.42 -25.56 10.79
CA LEU A 629 -0.10 -26.91 11.06
C LEU A 629 -0.57 -27.07 12.51
N ARG A 630 0.24 -26.64 13.49
CA ARG A 630 -0.13 -26.66 14.91
C ARG A 630 -1.38 -25.82 15.20
N ARG A 631 -1.55 -24.68 14.52
CA ARG A 631 -2.74 -23.81 14.65
C ARG A 631 -3.99 -24.45 14.06
N LEU A 632 -3.87 -25.07 12.88
CA LEU A 632 -4.95 -25.87 12.31
C LEU A 632 -5.33 -27.01 13.24
N ASP A 633 -4.33 -27.64 13.89
CA ASP A 633 -4.56 -28.76 14.78
C ASP A 633 -5.23 -28.40 16.10
N ALA A 634 -4.94 -27.21 16.63
CA ALA A 634 -5.54 -26.69 17.85
C ALA A 634 -7.01 -26.25 17.69
N MET A 635 -7.53 -26.12 16.47
CA MET A 635 -8.94 -25.79 16.25
C MET A 635 -9.85 -26.96 16.66
N SER A 636 -10.58 -26.77 17.77
CA SER A 636 -11.65 -27.67 18.20
C SER A 636 -12.86 -27.50 17.29
N ILE A 637 -13.02 -28.43 16.32
CA ILE A 637 -14.14 -28.44 15.38
C ILE A 637 -15.17 -29.47 15.86
N PRO A 638 -16.45 -29.08 16.08
CA PRO A 638 -17.52 -30.01 16.42
C PRO A 638 -17.61 -31.21 15.46
N LEU A 639 -17.97 -32.37 16.00
CA LEU A 639 -18.11 -33.62 15.24
C LEU A 639 -19.15 -33.54 14.12
N GLU A 640 -20.11 -32.63 14.22
CA GLU A 640 -21.18 -32.42 13.25
C GLU A 640 -20.79 -31.52 12.06
N TRP A 641 -19.63 -30.87 12.09
CA TRP A 641 -19.17 -29.95 11.03
C TRP A 641 -18.27 -30.67 10.01
N ASP A 642 -18.82 -31.65 9.30
CA ASP A 642 -18.09 -32.52 8.36
C ASP A 642 -17.29 -31.75 7.30
N GLU A 643 -17.89 -30.69 6.75
CA GLU A 643 -17.24 -29.87 5.72
C GLU A 643 -16.07 -29.05 6.26
N VAL A 644 -16.19 -28.51 7.48
CA VAL A 644 -15.12 -27.76 8.15
C VAL A 644 -13.94 -28.69 8.46
N ARG A 645 -14.23 -29.93 8.89
CA ARG A 645 -13.21 -30.96 9.12
C ARG A 645 -12.54 -31.40 7.81
N GLN A 646 -13.30 -31.53 6.72
CA GLN A 646 -12.74 -31.85 5.41
C GLN A 646 -11.82 -30.72 4.91
N ALA A 647 -12.28 -29.47 4.97
CA ALA A 647 -11.49 -28.31 4.57
C ALA A 647 -10.20 -28.17 5.40
N ARG A 648 -10.24 -28.46 6.72
CA ARG A 648 -9.04 -28.52 7.57
C ARG A 648 -8.08 -29.62 7.11
N ARG A 649 -8.58 -30.84 6.82
CA ARG A 649 -7.74 -31.95 6.33
C ARG A 649 -7.05 -31.61 5.02
N ASP A 650 -7.76 -30.99 4.09
CA ASP A 650 -7.20 -30.57 2.81
C ASP A 650 -6.11 -29.51 2.99
N ALA A 651 -6.34 -28.51 3.85
CA ALA A 651 -5.35 -27.48 4.17
C ALA A 651 -4.10 -28.06 4.86
N VAL A 652 -4.28 -29.02 5.78
CA VAL A 652 -3.17 -29.74 6.43
C VAL A 652 -2.35 -30.53 5.40
N LEU A 653 -3.01 -31.25 4.48
CA LEU A 653 -2.33 -32.02 3.44
C LEU A 653 -1.53 -31.12 2.49
N GLU A 654 -2.06 -29.94 2.18
CA GLU A 654 -1.40 -28.95 1.32
C GLU A 654 -0.17 -28.32 1.99
N LEU A 655 -0.28 -27.97 3.28
CA LEU A 655 0.86 -27.51 4.08
C LEU A 655 1.94 -28.59 4.25
N GLN A 656 1.53 -29.86 4.42
CA GLN A 656 2.46 -30.99 4.50
C GLN A 656 3.27 -31.12 3.20
N LYS A 657 2.61 -31.02 2.03
CA LYS A 657 3.30 -31.05 0.74
C LYS A 657 4.31 -29.91 0.60
N LEU A 658 3.95 -28.70 1.02
CA LEU A 658 4.86 -27.54 0.98
C LEU A 658 6.04 -27.71 1.95
N GLN A 659 5.80 -28.27 3.14
CA GLN A 659 6.86 -28.61 4.09
C GLN A 659 7.82 -29.65 3.51
N ASP A 660 7.29 -30.69 2.86
CA ASP A 660 8.10 -31.73 2.20
C ASP A 660 8.94 -31.15 1.05
N MET A 661 8.47 -30.11 0.37
CA MET A 661 9.24 -29.39 -0.66
C MET A 661 10.37 -28.51 -0.08
N CYS A 662 10.20 -27.98 1.14
CA CYS A 662 11.20 -27.14 1.81
C CYS A 662 12.29 -27.96 2.52
N ASN A 663 11.95 -29.16 2.98
CA ASN A 663 12.95 -30.09 3.50
C ASN A 663 13.86 -30.52 2.34
N PRO A 664 15.20 -30.34 2.45
CA PRO A 664 16.08 -30.89 1.44
C PRO A 664 15.80 -32.40 1.34
N PRO A 665 15.84 -32.98 0.13
CA PRO A 665 15.89 -34.43 0.04
C PRO A 665 17.02 -34.89 0.95
N PRO A 666 16.82 -35.94 1.77
CA PRO A 666 17.86 -36.43 2.66
C PRO A 666 19.14 -36.55 1.84
N PRO A 667 20.30 -36.04 2.36
CA PRO A 667 21.54 -36.06 1.60
C PRO A 667 21.71 -37.45 1.01
N PRO A 668 22.02 -37.56 -0.31
CA PRO A 668 22.09 -38.86 -0.97
C PRO A 668 22.95 -39.73 -0.07
N ALA A 669 22.35 -40.83 0.41
CA ALA A 669 22.95 -41.65 1.45
C ALA A 669 24.39 -41.92 1.02
N GLN A 670 25.35 -41.53 1.85
CA GLN A 670 26.75 -41.57 1.45
C GLN A 670 27.05 -43.01 1.04
N VAL A 671 27.43 -43.18 -0.23
CA VAL A 671 27.77 -44.49 -0.78
C VAL A 671 29.13 -44.84 -0.20
N TYR A 672 29.10 -45.49 0.94
CA TYR A 672 30.28 -46.05 1.57
C TYR A 672 30.65 -47.34 0.86
N GLU A 673 31.92 -47.70 0.82
CA GLU A 673 32.28 -49.11 0.69
C GLU A 673 31.95 -49.83 2.02
N GLU A 674 31.64 -51.12 1.98
CA GLU A 674 31.24 -51.91 3.17
C GLU A 674 32.13 -51.67 4.42
N PRO A 675 33.48 -51.63 4.32
CA PRO A 675 34.33 -51.37 5.49
C PRO A 675 34.15 -49.97 6.07
N ASN A 676 33.88 -48.97 5.23
CA ASN A 676 33.64 -47.60 5.66
C ASN A 676 32.26 -47.45 6.29
N ALA A 677 31.25 -48.17 5.80
CA ALA A 677 29.93 -48.23 6.42
C ALA A 677 30.02 -48.85 7.82
N ILE A 678 30.74 -49.96 7.97
CA ILE A 678 30.99 -50.61 9.26
C ILE A 678 31.72 -49.66 10.22
N ALA A 679 32.78 -49.00 9.76
CA ALA A 679 33.52 -48.03 10.57
C ALA A 679 32.65 -46.84 11.01
N ALA A 680 31.80 -46.33 10.12
CA ALA A 680 30.85 -45.25 10.43
C ALA A 680 29.82 -45.69 11.48
N ILE A 681 29.23 -46.89 11.32
CA ILE A 681 28.28 -47.47 12.28
C ILE A 681 28.97 -47.70 13.64
N ALA A 682 30.18 -48.25 13.65
CA ALA A 682 30.96 -48.47 14.88
C ALA A 682 31.27 -47.16 15.61
N SER A 683 31.64 -46.11 14.85
CA SER A 683 31.84 -44.77 15.40
C SER A 683 30.56 -44.20 16.02
N GLN A 684 29.40 -44.32 15.36
CA GLN A 684 28.13 -43.86 15.91
C GLN A 684 27.72 -44.65 17.15
N ARG A 685 27.91 -45.98 17.14
CA ARG A 685 27.69 -46.83 18.31
C ARG A 685 28.57 -46.43 19.49
N SER A 686 29.84 -46.09 19.24
CA SER A 686 30.74 -45.58 20.29
C SER A 686 30.24 -44.27 20.89
N LYS A 687 29.71 -43.34 20.07
CA LYS A 687 29.09 -42.10 20.58
C LYS A 687 27.84 -42.38 21.42
N ILE A 688 26.98 -43.29 20.97
CA ILE A 688 25.80 -43.73 21.76
C ILE A 688 26.24 -44.24 23.14
N GLN A 689 27.30 -45.06 23.19
CA GLN A 689 27.81 -45.64 24.43
C GLN A 689 28.53 -44.63 25.34
N ASN A 690 29.21 -43.63 24.77
CA ASN A 690 30.01 -42.67 25.52
C ASN A 690 29.24 -41.40 25.91
N GLU A 691 28.19 -41.04 25.16
CA GLU A 691 27.45 -39.79 25.35
C GLU A 691 26.01 -40.03 25.80
N LEU A 692 25.21 -40.73 24.98
CA LEU A 692 23.78 -40.92 25.27
C LEU A 692 23.55 -41.85 26.46
N ALA A 693 24.19 -43.03 26.47
CA ALA A 693 23.97 -44.02 27.51
C ALA A 693 24.33 -43.50 28.92
N PRO A 694 25.49 -42.87 29.17
CA PRO A 694 25.82 -42.34 30.49
C PRO A 694 24.87 -41.22 30.94
N ALA A 695 24.40 -40.39 29.99
CA ALA A 695 23.46 -39.31 30.30
C ALA A 695 22.08 -39.88 30.70
N VAL A 696 21.57 -40.87 29.98
CA VAL A 696 20.32 -41.57 30.33
C VAL A 696 20.45 -42.33 31.64
N PHE A 697 21.56 -43.05 31.88
CA PHE A 697 21.78 -43.74 33.15
C PHE A 697 21.91 -42.76 34.33
N LEU A 698 22.58 -41.62 34.15
CA LEU A 698 22.66 -40.58 35.18
C LEU A 698 21.27 -40.01 35.48
N PHE A 699 20.47 -39.74 34.45
CA PHE A 699 19.08 -39.30 34.59
C PHE A 699 18.27 -40.34 35.38
N VAL A 700 18.24 -41.59 34.92
CA VAL A 700 17.49 -42.67 35.58
C VAL A 700 17.97 -42.91 37.00
N ARG A 701 19.28 -42.86 37.28
CA ARG A 701 19.83 -43.02 38.64
C ARG A 701 19.46 -41.86 39.55
N THR A 702 19.50 -40.63 39.04
CA THR A 702 19.17 -39.43 39.82
C THR A 702 17.70 -39.43 40.23
N PHE A 703 16.84 -39.96 39.38
CA PHE A 703 15.40 -40.01 39.62
C PHE A 703 14.91 -41.37 40.13
N GLN A 704 15.77 -42.39 40.24
CA GLN A 704 15.39 -43.74 40.64
C GLN A 704 14.69 -43.71 42.01
N PRO A 705 13.50 -44.34 42.17
CA PRO A 705 12.75 -44.27 43.41
C PRO A 705 13.32 -45.34 44.35
N SER A 706 14.50 -45.09 44.92
CA SER A 706 15.11 -46.01 45.88
C SER A 706 14.90 -45.50 47.30
N ALA A 707 14.04 -46.23 48.01
CA ALA A 707 13.65 -46.13 49.42
C ALA A 707 12.63 -45.03 49.80
N LEU A 708 11.41 -45.50 50.10
CA LEU A 708 10.26 -44.85 50.76
C LEU A 708 10.22 -43.30 50.81
N PRO A 709 9.26 -42.66 50.11
CA PRO A 709 9.00 -41.24 50.28
C PRO A 709 8.20 -41.00 51.55
N THR A 710 8.87 -40.78 52.69
CA THR A 710 8.26 -40.13 53.87
C THR A 710 8.63 -38.64 53.97
N SER A 711 9.37 -38.09 53.01
CA SER A 711 9.72 -36.66 53.01
C SER A 711 8.95 -35.90 51.92
N PRO A 712 8.08 -34.93 52.29
CA PRO A 712 7.26 -34.14 51.36
C PRO A 712 8.08 -33.08 50.60
N GLY A 713 9.07 -33.52 49.84
CA GLY A 713 9.97 -32.68 49.05
C GLY A 713 10.67 -33.38 47.89
N ALA A 714 10.23 -34.58 47.49
CA ALA A 714 10.78 -35.28 46.33
C ALA A 714 10.56 -34.43 45.06
N GLN A 715 11.65 -33.94 44.46
CA GLN A 715 11.62 -33.17 43.23
C GLN A 715 11.01 -34.01 42.11
N LYS A 716 10.01 -33.46 41.40
CA LYS A 716 9.51 -34.06 40.17
C LYS A 716 10.67 -34.21 39.17
N PRO A 717 10.74 -35.32 38.41
CA PRO A 717 11.75 -35.49 37.38
C PRO A 717 11.79 -34.27 36.45
N ASN A 718 12.99 -33.81 36.13
CA ASN A 718 13.21 -32.63 35.30
C ASN A 718 12.76 -32.94 33.86
N GLU A 719 11.51 -32.62 33.55
CA GLU A 719 10.87 -32.87 32.25
C GLU A 719 11.68 -32.28 31.08
N LYS A 720 12.34 -31.14 31.31
CA LYS A 720 13.23 -30.52 30.32
C LYS A 720 14.42 -31.41 29.97
N GLU A 721 15.01 -32.08 30.96
CA GLU A 721 16.15 -32.99 30.71
C GLU A 721 15.68 -34.27 30.01
N ARG A 722 14.48 -34.77 30.34
CA ARG A 722 13.86 -35.91 29.63
C ARG A 722 13.68 -35.60 28.15
N LEU A 723 13.09 -34.44 27.82
CA LEU A 723 12.88 -34.01 26.43
C LEU A 723 14.20 -33.86 25.67
N ARG A 724 15.22 -33.27 26.32
CA ARG A 724 16.57 -33.13 25.74
C ARG A 724 17.18 -34.49 25.41
N LEU A 725 17.06 -35.49 26.29
CA LEU A 725 17.58 -36.84 26.06
C LEU A 725 16.79 -37.61 24.99
N SER A 726 15.48 -37.38 24.92
CA SER A 726 14.63 -37.91 23.84
C SER A 726 15.05 -37.35 22.47
N GLU A 727 15.29 -36.04 22.38
CA GLU A 727 15.76 -35.40 21.16
C GLU A 727 17.17 -35.90 20.76
N LEU A 728 18.08 -36.04 21.72
CA LEU A 728 19.41 -36.62 21.46
C LEU A 728 19.31 -38.04 20.89
N SER A 729 18.38 -38.85 21.41
CA SER A 729 18.15 -40.21 20.95
C SER A 729 17.65 -40.24 19.49
N LEU A 730 16.73 -39.34 19.13
CA LEU A 730 16.24 -39.22 17.75
C LEU A 730 17.35 -38.86 16.77
N ARG A 731 18.23 -37.91 17.13
CA ARG A 731 19.38 -37.54 16.28
C ARG A 731 20.34 -38.71 16.04
N PHE A 732 20.52 -39.60 17.01
CA PHE A 732 21.33 -40.80 16.82
C PHE A 732 20.66 -41.83 15.89
N LEU A 733 19.33 -41.97 15.95
CA LEU A 733 18.59 -42.83 15.01
C LEU A 733 18.69 -42.30 13.58
N GLU A 734 18.47 -41.00 13.38
CA GLU A 734 18.62 -40.35 12.07
C GLU A 734 20.04 -40.52 11.51
N SER A 735 21.06 -40.35 12.37
CA SER A 735 22.45 -40.55 11.96
C SER A 735 22.79 -42.00 11.59
N LEU A 736 22.11 -42.99 12.20
CA LEU A 736 22.27 -44.41 11.85
C LEU A 736 21.54 -44.74 10.54
N ASP A 737 20.36 -44.16 10.32
CA ASP A 737 19.56 -44.35 9.09
C ASP A 737 20.21 -43.70 7.87
N ALA A 738 20.97 -42.60 8.06
CA ALA A 738 21.74 -41.94 7.01
C ALA A 738 22.90 -42.81 6.45
N VAL A 739 23.31 -43.87 7.16
CA VAL A 739 24.31 -44.83 6.65
C VAL A 739 23.59 -45.83 5.73
N ALA A 740 23.74 -45.65 4.42
CA ALA A 740 23.28 -46.63 3.44
C ALA A 740 24.01 -47.96 3.64
N VAL A 741 23.23 -49.04 3.73
CA VAL A 741 23.75 -50.39 3.80
C VAL A 741 23.14 -51.17 2.64
N GLU A 742 23.96 -51.53 1.65
CA GLU A 742 23.50 -52.23 0.46
C GLU A 742 23.04 -53.67 0.77
N SER A 743 22.20 -54.21 -0.12
CA SER A 743 21.81 -55.62 -0.09
C SER A 743 23.06 -56.48 -0.34
N GLY A 744 23.48 -57.24 0.68
CA GLY A 744 24.72 -58.03 0.66
C GLY A 744 25.64 -57.79 1.86
N TRP A 745 25.58 -56.61 2.51
CA TRP A 745 26.42 -56.30 3.68
C TRP A 745 25.77 -56.75 4.98
N ASP A 746 25.76 -58.06 5.22
CA ASP A 746 25.08 -58.64 6.39
C ASP A 746 25.72 -58.21 7.72
N GLU A 747 27.02 -57.94 7.75
CA GLU A 747 27.73 -57.48 8.93
C GLU A 747 27.35 -56.03 9.28
N ALA A 748 27.42 -55.10 8.32
CA ALA A 748 26.99 -53.73 8.50
C ALA A 748 25.51 -53.63 8.93
N ARG A 749 24.62 -54.45 8.34
CA ARG A 749 23.20 -54.51 8.74
C ARG A 749 23.03 -54.99 10.19
N ARG A 750 23.79 -56.01 10.60
CA ARG A 750 23.76 -56.54 11.96
C ARG A 750 24.23 -55.50 12.96
N ASP A 751 25.33 -54.81 12.67
CA ASP A 751 25.90 -53.78 13.54
C ASP A 751 24.98 -52.56 13.65
N ARG A 752 24.40 -52.11 12.54
CA ARG A 752 23.41 -51.02 12.55
C ARG A 752 22.20 -51.40 13.39
N LYS A 753 21.66 -52.61 13.21
CA LYS A 753 20.52 -53.11 14.00
C LYS A 753 20.86 -53.23 15.49
N SER A 754 22.09 -53.62 15.82
CA SER A 754 22.57 -53.65 17.21
C SER A 754 22.61 -52.23 17.81
N ALA A 755 23.13 -51.24 17.07
CA ALA A 755 23.19 -49.86 17.52
C ALA A 755 21.79 -49.24 17.70
N VAL A 756 20.88 -49.45 16.75
CA VAL A 756 19.46 -49.03 16.86
C VAL A 756 18.80 -49.68 18.08
N GLY A 757 19.06 -50.97 18.32
CA GLY A 757 18.55 -51.67 19.50
C GLY A 757 19.11 -51.14 20.83
N GLU A 758 20.31 -50.55 20.85
CA GLU A 758 20.85 -49.86 22.02
C GLU A 758 20.10 -48.53 22.26
N VAL A 759 19.88 -47.73 21.22
CA VAL A 759 19.13 -46.45 21.35
C VAL A 759 17.69 -46.69 21.79
N GLN A 760 17.00 -47.69 21.22
CA GLN A 760 15.63 -48.03 21.60
C GLN A 760 15.52 -48.42 23.08
N LYS A 761 16.46 -49.24 23.59
CA LYS A 761 16.48 -49.57 25.03
C LYS A 761 16.63 -48.35 25.92
N LEU A 762 17.42 -47.36 25.48
CA LEU A 762 17.59 -46.10 26.22
C LEU A 762 16.32 -45.23 26.16
N GLN A 763 15.60 -45.22 25.03
CA GLN A 763 14.29 -44.57 24.92
C GLN A 763 13.24 -45.25 25.80
N ASP A 764 13.16 -46.58 25.77
CA ASP A 764 12.25 -47.34 26.64
C ASP A 764 12.51 -47.02 28.13
N MET A 765 13.78 -46.85 28.51
CA MET A 765 14.16 -46.42 29.85
C MET A 765 13.69 -45.00 30.19
N LEU A 766 13.64 -44.07 29.23
CA LEU A 766 13.13 -42.70 29.41
C LEU A 766 11.60 -42.67 29.47
N ASP A 767 10.92 -43.52 28.69
CA ASP A 767 9.46 -43.56 28.57
C ASP A 767 8.78 -44.12 29.82
N VAL A 768 9.44 -45.03 30.55
CA VAL A 768 8.97 -45.50 31.87
C VAL A 768 8.76 -44.34 32.86
N TRP A 769 9.39 -43.18 32.63
CA TRP A 769 9.25 -41.98 33.46
C TRP A 769 8.31 -40.92 32.89
N GLY A 770 7.74 -41.16 31.70
CA GLY A 770 6.86 -40.22 31.00
C GLY A 770 5.37 -40.42 31.26
N LEU A 771 4.97 -41.42 32.07
CA LEU A 771 3.57 -41.75 32.38
C LEU A 771 3.15 -41.32 33.78
#